data_AF-A0A7R8X827-F1
#
_entry.id   AF-A0A7R8X827-F1
#
_cell.length_a   1.000
_cell.length_b   1.000
_cell.length_c   1.000
_cell.angle_alpha   90.00
_cell.angle_beta   90.00
_cell.angle_gamma   90.00
#
_symmetry.space_group_name_H-M   'P 1'
#
loop_
_entity.id
_entity.type
_entity.pdbx_description
1 polymer ?
#
loop_
_entity_poly.entity_id
_entity_poly.type
_entity_poly.pdbx_seq_one_letter_code
_entity_poly.pdbx_strand_id
1 'polypeptide(L)'
;MTVLARGTLVWARGTLVWARGTLVWARGTLAWARGTSGSSVLYVRGLRKAEAGHHLAVVIPFRERFSDLIVFIPHMNKFLKKQDINHTFILVNQVDSYRFNRASLINVGVIHAKGLADYIAMHDVDLLPLNDQLSYEYPKGGPMHLAAPGLHPKYDYETFIGGILLITVNDFLKVKGMSNQYWGWGMEDDEFNARLGEAGLKVQRPTGIETGKLNTFQHIHHGPRDSWVCYDQYEVTRKRDRVTGIDDVQYKMQSVTNLTVETIPVVVLNVELRCDASHTPWCDCSKTTKKPPGRKRDPSEDRADVIAPLIRKWTAMDKEGRVTPHIPERQNEVSTLLQLLGERMQHLPPAIIITGPPSSGKSFVMRGVLESTGDAFVFINCIECYTVKLLFQLIILRITDVLGEKCADEYKYDNSMDFIHALRSILQGAQRRIILVVRIEVNTSCNIGKTETNHLRRIAFEILNVANFLTNYVETREGIEGVGSATEHPLGFCKYRKGVKKLRRVRAGAKVRGTDLVLTRAEYLCDMPPLVLPLIMRLQDFTSANLSVVFLIRTSCEKFKSPHSFPFPIQISFPQYSKDDLVSILMQDCPPGVEQHFYKNFLNLLLSVFYPACRNLSELRFLARNNFSKYQEPVVAGDVSANDLRRLWRHIEPQLKRAMQSLFLREVSSAQWEKLQEAGAVSSRRLHLELPLYSKYLLLAAYLASYNPSKTDKRFFMKHHGKQRKMLKSTKKEKAKSHLIGPKPFTLDRLLAIFYSIIDEKVIPSSNIMCQVTSLVTLGLLARMRTEDPINAPKYKCLLSFQLAKQIARTVEFDLLSYLYEFV
;
A
#
# COMPACT_ATOMS: atom_id res chain seq x y z
N MET A 1 -17.28 17.84 -49.43
CA MET A 1 -16.83 17.82 -50.84
C MET A 1 -16.90 16.38 -51.33
N THR A 2 -17.75 16.10 -52.32
CA THR A 2 -18.09 14.73 -52.75
C THR A 2 -17.30 14.38 -54.01
N VAL A 3 -16.64 13.23 -54.05
CA VAL A 3 -15.77 12.82 -55.17
C VAL A 3 -16.28 11.51 -55.79
N LEU A 4 -16.43 11.51 -57.12
CA LEU A 4 -16.86 10.37 -57.94
C LEU A 4 -15.78 10.01 -58.97
N ALA A 5 -15.26 8.78 -58.95
CA ALA A 5 -14.19 8.35 -59.86
C ALA A 5 -14.34 6.89 -60.34
N ARG A 6 -13.98 6.58 -61.60
CA ARG A 6 -14.02 5.22 -62.19
C ARG A 6 -12.80 4.90 -63.05
N GLY A 7 -12.26 3.68 -62.93
CA GLY A 7 -11.09 3.21 -63.68
C GLY A 7 -10.50 1.91 -63.11
N THR A 8 -9.48 1.33 -63.75
CA THR A 8 -8.83 0.07 -63.33
C THR A 8 -8.06 0.24 -62.01
N LEU A 9 -7.40 1.40 -61.85
CA LEU A 9 -6.73 1.84 -60.63
C LEU A 9 -7.26 3.24 -60.26
N VAL A 10 -7.89 3.38 -59.08
CA VAL A 10 -8.52 4.66 -58.69
C VAL A 10 -8.00 5.14 -57.35
N TRP A 11 -7.53 6.39 -57.30
CA TRP A 11 -7.11 7.10 -56.09
C TRP A 11 -7.96 8.35 -55.88
N ALA A 12 -8.68 8.42 -54.75
CA ALA A 12 -9.58 9.54 -54.45
C ALA A 12 -9.61 9.89 -52.95
N ARG A 13 -9.73 11.18 -52.62
CA ARG A 13 -9.75 11.69 -51.23
C ARG A 13 -10.81 12.77 -51.05
N GLY A 14 -11.69 12.62 -50.05
CA GLY A 14 -12.80 13.53 -49.79
C GLY A 14 -13.66 13.07 -48.60
N THR A 15 -14.64 13.88 -48.17
CA THR A 15 -15.49 13.55 -46.99
C THR A 15 -16.44 12.40 -47.28
N LEU A 16 -16.99 12.37 -48.50
CA LEU A 16 -17.84 11.29 -49.02
C LEU A 16 -17.30 10.88 -50.40
N VAL A 17 -16.89 9.62 -50.55
CA VAL A 17 -16.19 9.13 -51.75
C VAL A 17 -16.91 7.92 -52.34
N TRP A 18 -17.25 8.01 -53.62
CA TRP A 18 -17.86 6.93 -54.40
C TRP A 18 -16.94 6.56 -55.57
N ALA A 19 -16.30 5.39 -55.48
CA ALA A 19 -15.30 4.97 -56.47
C ALA A 19 -15.56 3.54 -56.98
N ARG A 20 -15.34 3.29 -58.27
CA ARG A 20 -15.61 1.97 -58.90
C ARG A 20 -14.45 1.56 -59.80
N GLY A 21 -13.82 0.42 -59.48
CA GLY A 21 -12.61 -0.06 -60.15
C GLY A 21 -12.11 -1.40 -59.62
N THR A 22 -11.12 -1.99 -60.29
CA THR A 22 -10.55 -3.30 -59.94
C THR A 22 -9.66 -3.22 -58.71
N LEU A 23 -8.85 -2.16 -58.61
CA LEU A 23 -8.14 -1.78 -57.39
C LEU A 23 -8.47 -0.31 -57.05
N VAL A 24 -9.06 -0.09 -55.87
CA VAL A 24 -9.48 1.25 -55.43
C VAL A 24 -8.85 1.58 -54.09
N TRP A 25 -8.16 2.71 -54.02
CA TRP A 25 -7.59 3.27 -52.79
C TRP A 25 -8.25 4.63 -52.49
N ALA A 26 -9.15 4.65 -51.50
CA ALA A 26 -9.91 5.84 -51.13
C ALA A 26 -9.76 6.17 -49.64
N ARG A 27 -9.72 7.47 -49.31
CA ARG A 27 -9.66 7.97 -47.92
C ARG A 27 -10.72 9.05 -47.68
N GLY A 28 -11.66 8.77 -46.78
CA GLY A 28 -12.78 9.65 -46.40
C GLY A 28 -13.55 9.11 -45.19
N THR A 29 -14.46 9.92 -44.63
CA THR A 29 -15.25 9.55 -43.44
C THR A 29 -16.29 8.47 -43.77
N LEU A 30 -16.81 8.48 -45.00
CA LEU A 30 -17.66 7.42 -45.58
C LEU A 30 -17.21 7.16 -47.01
N ALA A 31 -16.79 5.93 -47.31
CA ALA A 31 -16.31 5.50 -48.63
C ALA A 31 -17.02 4.22 -49.09
N TRP A 32 -17.50 4.20 -50.33
CA TRP A 32 -18.14 3.04 -50.96
C TRP A 32 -17.38 2.62 -52.22
N ALA A 33 -16.95 1.35 -52.28
CA ALA A 33 -16.23 0.75 -53.40
C ALA A 33 -16.79 -0.65 -53.74
N ARG A 34 -16.84 -1.01 -55.03
CA ARG A 34 -17.33 -2.31 -55.53
C ARG A 34 -16.31 -2.93 -56.50
N GLY A 35 -15.73 -4.08 -56.13
CA GLY A 35 -14.82 -4.88 -56.96
C GLY A 35 -15.42 -6.26 -57.31
N THR A 36 -15.00 -6.83 -58.44
CA THR A 36 -15.52 -8.10 -59.02
C THR A 36 -14.42 -9.17 -59.02
N SER A 37 -14.74 -10.39 -58.53
CA SER A 37 -13.90 -11.61 -58.38
C SER A 37 -12.86 -11.54 -57.23
N GLY A 38 -12.55 -12.56 -56.42
CA GLY A 38 -12.84 -14.00 -56.39
C GLY A 38 -11.60 -14.70 -55.79
N SER A 39 -11.62 -14.96 -54.47
CA SER A 39 -10.65 -15.77 -53.68
C SER A 39 -9.17 -15.33 -53.60
N SER A 40 -8.78 -14.66 -52.51
CA SER A 40 -7.52 -14.93 -51.75
C SER A 40 -7.51 -14.20 -50.40
N VAL A 41 -6.83 -14.83 -49.44
CA VAL A 41 -6.86 -14.68 -47.99
C VAL A 41 -6.67 -13.24 -47.47
N LEU A 42 -7.69 -12.70 -46.79
CA LEU A 42 -7.51 -11.60 -45.84
C LEU A 42 -7.32 -12.18 -44.43
N TYR A 43 -6.21 -11.84 -43.79
CA TYR A 43 -6.13 -11.76 -42.33
C TYR A 43 -7.01 -10.57 -41.88
N VAL A 44 -8.32 -10.81 -41.79
CA VAL A 44 -9.23 -9.92 -41.05
C VAL A 44 -9.10 -10.34 -39.59
N ARG A 45 -8.48 -9.49 -38.76
CA ARG A 45 -8.71 -9.52 -37.31
C ARG A 45 -10.22 -9.36 -37.11
N GLY A 46 -10.90 -10.47 -36.81
CA GLY A 46 -12.34 -10.53 -36.68
C GLY A 46 -12.81 -9.63 -35.54
N LEU A 47 -13.24 -8.42 -35.88
CA LEU A 47 -14.31 -7.76 -35.15
C LEU A 47 -15.59 -8.50 -35.56
N ARG A 48 -15.99 -9.47 -34.74
CA ARG A 48 -17.36 -9.99 -34.82
C ARG A 48 -18.28 -8.83 -34.49
N LYS A 49 -19.22 -8.58 -35.39
CA LYS A 49 -20.30 -7.61 -35.22
C LYS A 49 -21.18 -8.11 -34.08
N ALA A 50 -21.25 -7.39 -32.96
CA ALA A 50 -22.16 -7.72 -31.87
C ALA A 50 -23.61 -7.66 -32.38
N GLU A 51 -24.32 -8.79 -32.32
CA GLU A 51 -25.78 -8.83 -32.48
C GLU A 51 -26.44 -8.23 -31.22
N ALA A 52 -27.54 -7.48 -31.41
CA ALA A 52 -28.44 -6.88 -30.41
C ALA A 52 -27.96 -6.94 -28.94
N GLY A 53 -27.47 -5.79 -28.46
CA GLY A 53 -26.56 -5.67 -27.32
C GLY A 53 -27.07 -6.22 -25.99
N HIS A 54 -26.54 -7.38 -25.60
CA HIS A 54 -26.64 -7.89 -24.24
C HIS A 54 -25.91 -6.97 -23.25
N HIS A 55 -26.49 -6.78 -22.07
CA HIS A 55 -25.90 -5.98 -21.00
C HIS A 55 -25.25 -6.86 -19.92
N LEU A 56 -23.99 -6.57 -19.59
CA LEU A 56 -23.20 -7.27 -18.57
C LEU A 56 -23.28 -6.57 -17.21
N ALA A 57 -23.62 -7.30 -16.16
CA ALA A 57 -23.37 -6.86 -14.78
C ALA A 57 -22.09 -7.48 -14.22
N VAL A 58 -21.08 -6.66 -13.92
CA VAL A 58 -19.87 -7.11 -13.21
C VAL A 58 -20.17 -7.06 -11.71
N VAL A 59 -20.41 -8.22 -11.11
CA VAL A 59 -20.77 -8.38 -9.69
C VAL A 59 -19.51 -8.63 -8.88
N ILE A 60 -19.21 -7.69 -7.97
CA ILE A 60 -17.96 -7.64 -7.20
C ILE A 60 -18.30 -7.79 -5.71
N PRO A 61 -18.17 -9.00 -5.13
CA PRO A 61 -18.30 -9.18 -3.69
C PRO A 61 -17.12 -8.50 -2.99
N PHE A 62 -17.42 -7.65 -2.00
CA PHE A 62 -16.44 -6.72 -1.46
C PHE A 62 -16.47 -6.61 0.06
N ARG A 63 -15.27 -6.54 0.66
CA ARG A 63 -15.07 -6.19 2.06
C ARG A 63 -13.67 -5.65 2.29
N GLU A 64 -13.57 -4.41 2.74
CA GLU A 64 -12.32 -3.78 3.19
C GLU A 64 -11.13 -3.85 2.18
N ARG A 65 -11.41 -3.79 0.87
CA ARG A 65 -10.38 -3.86 -0.20
C ARG A 65 -10.33 -2.62 -1.10
N PHE A 66 -10.43 -1.43 -0.50
CA PHE A 66 -10.56 -0.19 -1.25
C PHE A 66 -9.35 0.10 -2.17
N SER A 67 -8.13 -0.29 -1.76
CA SER A 67 -6.92 -0.20 -2.59
C SER A 67 -7.08 -0.96 -3.91
N ASP A 68 -7.63 -2.17 -3.84
CA ASP A 68 -7.78 -3.08 -4.97
C ASP A 68 -8.87 -2.54 -5.90
N LEU A 69 -9.97 -2.04 -5.32
CA LEU A 69 -11.10 -1.48 -6.06
C LEU A 69 -10.74 -0.26 -6.92
N ILE A 70 -9.92 0.66 -6.38
CA ILE A 70 -9.50 1.87 -7.10
C ILE A 70 -8.66 1.52 -8.34
N VAL A 71 -7.92 0.41 -8.31
CA VAL A 71 -7.18 -0.09 -9.49
C VAL A 71 -8.09 -0.91 -10.41
N PHE A 72 -8.98 -1.71 -9.84
CA PHE A 72 -9.85 -2.65 -10.55
C PHE A 72 -10.83 -1.96 -11.50
N ILE A 73 -11.59 -0.96 -11.02
CA ILE A 73 -12.67 -0.34 -11.82
C ILE A 73 -12.13 0.33 -13.10
N PRO A 74 -11.09 1.19 -13.05
CA PRO A 74 -10.53 1.79 -14.26
C PRO A 74 -9.96 0.77 -15.24
N HIS A 75 -9.27 -0.24 -14.71
CA HIS A 75 -8.68 -1.31 -15.52
C HIS A 75 -9.76 -2.10 -16.26
N MET A 76 -10.79 -2.57 -15.54
CA MET A 76 -11.87 -3.36 -16.12
C MET A 76 -12.72 -2.56 -17.10
N ASN A 77 -13.06 -1.31 -16.78
CA ASN A 77 -13.82 -0.46 -17.70
C ASN A 77 -13.06 -0.25 -19.03
N LYS A 78 -11.74 -0.03 -18.97
CA LYS A 78 -10.90 0.07 -20.18
C LYS A 78 -10.88 -1.25 -20.96
N PHE A 79 -10.75 -2.38 -20.28
CA PHE A 79 -10.73 -3.70 -20.90
C PHE A 79 -12.06 -4.05 -21.59
N LEU A 80 -13.19 -3.83 -20.91
CA LEU A 80 -14.52 -4.12 -21.45
C LEU A 80 -14.94 -3.16 -22.58
N LYS A 81 -14.61 -1.86 -22.48
CA LYS A 81 -14.85 -0.91 -23.58
C LYS A 81 -14.06 -1.25 -24.84
N LYS A 82 -12.86 -1.81 -24.70
CA LYS A 82 -12.06 -2.27 -25.84
C LYS A 82 -12.73 -3.42 -26.60
N GLN A 83 -13.57 -4.20 -25.91
CA GLN A 83 -14.37 -5.29 -26.49
C GLN A 83 -15.78 -4.85 -26.91
N ASP A 84 -16.10 -3.54 -26.80
CA ASP A 84 -17.43 -2.99 -27.07
C ASP A 84 -18.55 -3.63 -26.23
N ILE A 85 -18.25 -3.99 -24.98
CA ILE A 85 -19.21 -4.61 -24.07
C ILE A 85 -19.94 -3.53 -23.27
N ASN A 86 -21.27 -3.50 -23.41
CA ASN A 86 -22.13 -2.68 -22.57
C ASN A 86 -22.21 -3.28 -21.16
N HIS A 87 -21.81 -2.52 -20.13
CA HIS A 87 -21.66 -3.07 -18.79
C HIS A 87 -21.97 -2.07 -17.67
N THR A 88 -22.32 -2.62 -16.50
CA THR A 88 -22.46 -1.90 -15.22
C THR A 88 -21.66 -2.62 -14.13
N PHE A 89 -21.04 -1.85 -13.24
CA PHE A 89 -20.36 -2.39 -12.05
C PHE A 89 -21.31 -2.39 -10.85
N ILE A 90 -21.48 -3.55 -10.23
CA ILE A 90 -22.26 -3.75 -9.00
C ILE A 90 -21.31 -4.23 -7.90
N LEU A 91 -20.99 -3.33 -6.98
CA LEU A 91 -20.16 -3.62 -5.81
C LEU A 91 -21.06 -4.03 -4.64
N VAL A 92 -20.94 -5.27 -4.18
CA VAL A 92 -21.72 -5.79 -3.04
C VAL A 92 -20.85 -5.76 -1.79
N ASN A 93 -20.95 -4.68 -1.02
CA ASN A 93 -20.16 -4.42 0.17
C ASN A 93 -20.78 -5.06 1.42
N GLN A 94 -20.12 -6.06 1.99
CA GLN A 94 -20.54 -6.69 3.24
C GLN A 94 -20.22 -5.80 4.44
N VAL A 95 -21.24 -5.31 5.15
CA VAL A 95 -21.07 -4.36 6.28
C VAL A 95 -21.26 -4.99 7.67
N ASP A 96 -21.70 -6.25 7.74
CA ASP A 96 -21.80 -6.98 9.00
C ASP A 96 -20.42 -7.40 9.57
N SER A 97 -20.44 -7.97 10.78
CA SER A 97 -19.24 -8.45 11.49
C SER A 97 -19.02 -9.96 11.39
N TYR A 98 -19.85 -10.69 10.64
CA TYR A 98 -19.62 -12.12 10.41
C TYR A 98 -18.41 -12.31 9.49
N ARG A 99 -17.97 -13.54 9.26
CA ARG A 99 -16.91 -13.82 8.28
C ARG A 99 -17.36 -13.43 6.87
N PHE A 100 -16.42 -13.27 5.95
CA PHE A 100 -16.77 -12.92 4.58
C PHE A 100 -17.54 -14.08 3.92
N ASN A 101 -18.67 -13.81 3.28
CA ASN A 101 -19.45 -14.83 2.58
C ASN A 101 -19.64 -14.41 1.13
N ARG A 102 -18.67 -14.80 0.29
CA ARG A 102 -18.62 -14.45 -1.12
C ARG A 102 -19.86 -14.90 -1.88
N ALA A 103 -20.30 -16.14 -1.64
CA ALA A 103 -21.44 -16.76 -2.31
C ALA A 103 -22.76 -16.00 -2.07
N SER A 104 -23.07 -15.68 -0.80
CA SER A 104 -24.27 -14.91 -0.47
C SER A 104 -24.23 -13.48 -1.05
N LEU A 105 -23.06 -12.83 -1.08
CA LEU A 105 -22.94 -11.50 -1.70
C LEU A 105 -23.18 -11.55 -3.20
N ILE A 106 -22.70 -12.59 -3.88
CA ILE A 106 -22.98 -12.79 -5.31
C ILE A 106 -24.47 -13.00 -5.52
N ASN A 107 -25.14 -13.84 -4.71
CA ASN A 107 -26.60 -14.00 -4.77
C ASN A 107 -27.33 -12.65 -4.67
N VAL A 108 -26.96 -11.80 -3.69
CA VAL A 108 -27.56 -10.46 -3.53
C VAL A 108 -27.27 -9.56 -4.73
N GLY A 109 -26.05 -9.61 -5.28
CA GLY A 109 -25.69 -8.88 -6.49
C GLY A 109 -26.52 -9.30 -7.71
N VAL A 110 -26.80 -10.59 -7.85
CA VAL A 110 -27.65 -11.12 -8.93
C VAL A 110 -29.12 -10.74 -8.74
N ILE A 111 -29.63 -10.75 -7.51
CA ILE A 111 -30.98 -10.25 -7.20
C ILE A 111 -31.12 -8.80 -7.66
N HIS A 112 -30.09 -7.97 -7.46
CA HIS A 112 -30.10 -6.59 -7.93
C HIS A 112 -29.90 -6.45 -9.45
N ALA A 113 -29.06 -7.30 -10.06
CA ALA A 113 -28.82 -7.31 -11.50
C ALA A 113 -30.02 -7.82 -12.31
N LYS A 114 -30.94 -8.57 -11.66
CA LYS A 114 -32.13 -9.12 -12.30
C LYS A 114 -32.99 -8.00 -12.90
N GLY A 115 -33.17 -8.04 -14.22
CA GLY A 115 -33.92 -7.02 -14.97
C GLY A 115 -33.07 -5.82 -15.41
N LEU A 116 -31.80 -5.73 -14.99
CA LEU A 116 -30.84 -4.71 -15.43
C LEU A 116 -29.80 -5.27 -16.40
N ALA A 117 -29.50 -6.57 -16.31
CA ALA A 117 -28.49 -7.24 -17.12
C ALA A 117 -28.98 -8.61 -17.61
N ASP A 118 -28.47 -9.05 -18.76
CA ASP A 118 -28.78 -10.36 -19.35
C ASP A 118 -27.88 -11.46 -18.78
N TYR A 119 -26.66 -11.08 -18.39
CA TYR A 119 -25.64 -11.97 -17.87
C TYR A 119 -24.74 -11.24 -16.89
N ILE A 120 -24.06 -12.02 -16.05
CA ILE A 120 -23.19 -11.52 -15.00
C ILE A 120 -21.76 -12.01 -15.20
N ALA A 121 -20.81 -11.23 -14.71
CA ALA A 121 -19.46 -11.66 -14.41
C ALA A 121 -19.30 -11.70 -12.88
N MET A 122 -19.19 -12.89 -12.33
CA MET A 122 -18.80 -13.10 -10.93
C MET A 122 -17.30 -12.85 -10.83
N HIS A 123 -16.91 -11.70 -10.28
CA HIS A 123 -15.54 -11.21 -10.42
C HIS A 123 -14.84 -10.97 -9.09
N ASP A 124 -13.66 -11.55 -8.92
CA ASP A 124 -12.77 -11.21 -7.82
C ASP A 124 -12.11 -9.85 -8.05
N VAL A 125 -12.15 -8.95 -7.06
CA VAL A 125 -11.60 -7.58 -7.17
C VAL A 125 -10.08 -7.54 -7.34
N ASP A 126 -9.38 -8.63 -7.00
CA ASP A 126 -7.92 -8.72 -7.03
C ASP A 126 -7.36 -9.36 -8.31
N LEU A 127 -8.20 -9.70 -9.29
CA LEU A 127 -7.78 -10.37 -10.54
C LEU A 127 -8.00 -9.44 -11.74
N LEU A 128 -6.95 -9.07 -12.47
CA LEU A 128 -7.04 -8.14 -13.62
C LEU A 128 -6.64 -8.85 -14.92
N PRO A 129 -7.48 -8.88 -15.97
CA PRO A 129 -7.16 -9.54 -17.23
C PRO A 129 -6.10 -8.75 -18.03
N LEU A 130 -4.98 -9.39 -18.37
CA LEU A 130 -3.92 -8.78 -19.18
C LEU A 130 -3.99 -9.21 -20.65
N ASN A 131 -4.52 -10.40 -20.93
CA ASN A 131 -4.60 -10.93 -22.29
C ASN A 131 -5.91 -10.50 -22.97
N ASP A 132 -5.79 -9.74 -24.05
CA ASP A 132 -6.91 -9.25 -24.89
C ASP A 132 -7.73 -10.37 -25.56
N GLN A 133 -7.23 -11.61 -25.60
CA GLN A 133 -7.95 -12.78 -26.13
C GLN A 133 -9.03 -13.33 -25.17
N LEU A 134 -9.06 -12.87 -23.92
CA LEU A 134 -10.12 -13.22 -22.97
C LEU A 134 -11.40 -12.45 -23.30
N SER A 135 -12.42 -13.15 -23.77
CA SER A 135 -13.70 -12.53 -24.14
C SER A 135 -14.68 -12.47 -22.97
N TYR A 136 -15.24 -11.29 -22.71
CA TYR A 136 -16.35 -11.08 -21.76
C TYR A 136 -17.72 -11.04 -22.47
N GLU A 137 -17.81 -11.51 -23.71
CA GLU A 137 -19.05 -11.59 -24.47
C GLU A 137 -20.11 -12.47 -23.80
N TYR A 138 -21.37 -12.30 -24.21
CA TYR A 138 -22.51 -13.07 -23.71
C TYR A 138 -22.28 -14.59 -23.89
N PRO A 139 -22.38 -15.40 -22.81
CA PRO A 139 -22.02 -16.81 -22.83
C PRO A 139 -23.14 -17.69 -23.44
N LYS A 140 -23.31 -17.64 -24.78
CA LYS A 140 -24.39 -18.35 -25.51
C LYS A 140 -24.39 -19.88 -25.29
N GLY A 141 -23.24 -20.48 -25.01
CA GLY A 141 -23.08 -21.94 -24.89
C GLY A 141 -23.14 -22.48 -23.46
N GLY A 142 -23.49 -21.66 -22.47
CA GLY A 142 -23.45 -21.99 -21.04
C GLY A 142 -22.30 -21.29 -20.31
N PRO A 143 -22.15 -21.51 -18.99
CA PRO A 143 -21.23 -20.74 -18.14
C PRO A 143 -19.79 -20.76 -18.66
N MET A 144 -19.14 -19.61 -18.72
CA MET A 144 -17.76 -19.46 -19.23
C MET A 144 -16.80 -19.05 -18.11
N HIS A 145 -15.89 -19.95 -17.75
CA HIS A 145 -14.88 -19.74 -16.72
C HIS A 145 -13.60 -19.16 -17.33
N LEU A 146 -13.45 -17.84 -17.25
CA LEU A 146 -12.30 -17.13 -17.83
C LEU A 146 -11.01 -17.37 -17.06
N ALA A 147 -11.10 -17.51 -15.74
CA ALA A 147 -9.95 -17.77 -14.88
C ALA A 147 -9.65 -19.27 -14.75
N ALA A 148 -9.56 -19.95 -15.90
CA ALA A 148 -9.40 -21.40 -16.00
C ALA A 148 -8.11 -21.92 -15.33
N PRO A 149 -8.06 -23.21 -14.93
CA PRO A 149 -6.81 -23.91 -14.63
C PRO A 149 -5.80 -23.74 -15.77
N GLY A 150 -4.54 -23.53 -15.43
CA GLY A 150 -3.47 -23.13 -16.35
C GLY A 150 -3.39 -21.63 -16.64
N LEU A 151 -4.45 -20.86 -16.39
CA LEU A 151 -4.50 -19.39 -16.60
C LEU A 151 -4.55 -18.61 -15.28
N HIS A 152 -5.24 -19.14 -14.27
CA HIS A 152 -5.34 -18.48 -12.96
C HIS A 152 -3.98 -18.45 -12.24
N PRO A 153 -3.55 -17.31 -11.67
CA PRO A 153 -2.19 -17.16 -11.11
C PRO A 153 -1.93 -18.01 -9.86
N LYS A 154 -2.99 -18.38 -9.11
CA LYS A 154 -2.88 -19.13 -7.85
C LYS A 154 -3.50 -20.54 -7.82
N TYR A 155 -4.40 -20.87 -8.73
CA TYR A 155 -5.22 -22.09 -8.63
C TYR A 155 -5.15 -22.85 -9.93
N ASP A 156 -4.93 -24.15 -9.84
CA ASP A 156 -4.71 -24.99 -11.00
C ASP A 156 -5.15 -26.44 -10.72
N TYR A 157 -6.46 -26.64 -10.63
CA TYR A 157 -7.04 -27.97 -10.50
C TYR A 157 -8.35 -28.03 -11.29
N GLU A 158 -8.69 -29.22 -11.79
CA GLU A 158 -9.69 -29.38 -12.85
C GLU A 158 -11.10 -28.89 -12.49
N THR A 159 -11.52 -29.03 -11.22
CA THR A 159 -12.87 -28.68 -10.76
C THR A 159 -13.03 -27.21 -10.38
N PHE A 160 -11.94 -26.42 -10.38
CA PHE A 160 -11.96 -25.02 -10.00
C PHE A 160 -12.78 -24.17 -10.98
N ILE A 161 -13.71 -23.36 -10.47
CA ILE A 161 -14.48 -22.38 -11.24
C ILE A 161 -14.50 -20.96 -10.61
N GLY A 162 -13.58 -20.70 -9.66
CA GLY A 162 -13.47 -19.41 -8.98
C GLY A 162 -12.73 -18.33 -9.78
N GLY A 163 -12.57 -17.14 -9.21
CA GLY A 163 -11.93 -16.01 -9.87
C GLY A 163 -12.91 -15.23 -10.77
N ILE A 164 -13.09 -15.70 -12.01
CA ILE A 164 -13.94 -15.03 -13.02
C ILE A 164 -14.80 -16.06 -13.76
N LEU A 165 -16.11 -16.01 -13.52
CA LEU A 165 -17.11 -16.85 -14.18
C LEU A 165 -18.20 -15.97 -14.79
N LEU A 166 -18.45 -16.15 -16.09
CA LEU A 166 -19.57 -15.55 -16.81
C LEU A 166 -20.73 -16.54 -16.83
N ILE A 167 -21.93 -16.07 -16.54
CA ILE A 167 -23.14 -16.90 -16.57
C ILE A 167 -24.36 -16.02 -16.86
N THR A 168 -25.34 -16.55 -17.58
CA THR A 168 -26.59 -15.82 -17.82
C THR A 168 -27.37 -15.68 -16.51
N VAL A 169 -28.14 -14.59 -16.36
CA VAL A 169 -28.98 -14.43 -15.15
C VAL A 169 -29.97 -15.58 -15.02
N ASN A 170 -30.52 -16.05 -16.15
CA ASN A 170 -31.45 -17.17 -16.19
C ASN A 170 -30.81 -18.50 -15.75
N ASP A 171 -29.59 -18.81 -16.20
CA ASP A 171 -28.88 -20.02 -15.79
C ASP A 171 -28.51 -19.98 -14.31
N PHE A 172 -28.10 -18.80 -13.79
CA PHE A 172 -27.82 -18.63 -12.36
C PHE A 172 -29.08 -18.87 -11.50
N LEU A 173 -30.23 -18.35 -11.94
CA LEU A 173 -31.52 -18.60 -11.27
C LEU A 173 -31.97 -20.06 -11.40
N LYS A 174 -31.74 -20.69 -12.56
CA LYS A 174 -32.08 -22.11 -12.81
C LYS A 174 -31.38 -23.05 -11.81
N VAL A 175 -30.14 -22.73 -11.42
CA VAL A 175 -29.38 -23.51 -10.42
C VAL A 175 -29.59 -23.05 -8.98
N LYS A 176 -30.55 -22.15 -8.74
CA LYS A 176 -30.85 -21.55 -7.44
C LYS A 176 -29.65 -20.82 -6.82
N GLY A 177 -28.78 -20.22 -7.64
CA GLY A 177 -27.59 -19.49 -7.19
C GLY A 177 -26.62 -20.31 -6.35
N MET A 178 -25.77 -19.60 -5.59
CA MET A 178 -24.72 -20.21 -4.75
C MET A 178 -25.23 -20.53 -3.34
N SER A 179 -24.58 -21.46 -2.63
CA SER A 179 -24.92 -21.78 -1.24
C SER A 179 -24.65 -20.60 -0.27
N ASN A 180 -25.54 -20.38 0.69
CA ASN A 180 -25.38 -19.37 1.73
C ASN A 180 -24.54 -19.83 2.93
N GLN A 181 -24.06 -21.07 2.95
CA GLN A 181 -23.38 -21.67 4.10
C GLN A 181 -21.86 -21.41 4.14
N TYR A 182 -21.29 -20.85 3.08
CA TYR A 182 -19.84 -20.69 2.90
C TYR A 182 -19.32 -19.39 3.51
N TRP A 183 -19.11 -19.42 4.82
CA TRP A 183 -18.50 -18.33 5.58
C TRP A 183 -16.98 -18.53 5.74
N GLY A 184 -16.17 -17.59 5.26
CA GLY A 184 -14.71 -17.71 5.20
C GLY A 184 -14.20 -18.01 3.79
N TRP A 185 -12.96 -18.50 3.66
CA TRP A 185 -12.34 -18.75 2.37
C TRP A 185 -12.40 -20.24 1.95
N GLY A 186 -12.99 -20.51 0.78
CA GLY A 186 -12.82 -21.75 0.02
C GLY A 186 -14.03 -22.70 0.00
N MET A 187 -14.02 -23.60 -1.00
CA MET A 187 -15.01 -24.64 -1.32
C MET A 187 -16.36 -24.14 -1.88
N GLU A 188 -16.64 -22.83 -1.89
CA GLU A 188 -17.91 -22.28 -2.38
C GLU A 188 -18.05 -22.40 -3.91
N ASP A 189 -16.95 -22.22 -4.63
CA ASP A 189 -16.92 -22.34 -6.10
C ASP A 189 -17.06 -23.81 -6.53
N ASP A 190 -16.44 -24.74 -5.80
CA ASP A 190 -16.56 -26.18 -6.05
C ASP A 190 -17.99 -26.68 -5.82
N GLU A 191 -18.64 -26.19 -4.76
CA GLU A 191 -20.06 -26.45 -4.53
C GLU A 191 -20.89 -25.91 -5.69
N PHE A 192 -20.62 -24.67 -6.13
CA PHE A 192 -21.36 -24.08 -7.23
C PHE A 192 -21.18 -24.87 -8.54
N ASN A 193 -19.98 -25.38 -8.81
CA ASN A 193 -19.70 -26.24 -9.97
C ASN A 193 -20.55 -27.51 -9.96
N ALA A 194 -20.74 -28.11 -8.78
CA ALA A 194 -21.64 -29.26 -8.64
C ALA A 194 -23.10 -28.89 -8.97
N ARG A 195 -23.58 -27.68 -8.62
CA ARG A 195 -24.93 -27.20 -9.02
C ARG A 195 -25.06 -27.16 -10.55
N LEU A 196 -24.05 -26.60 -11.21
CA LEU A 196 -24.03 -26.45 -12.67
C LEU A 196 -24.06 -27.81 -13.36
N GLY A 197 -23.26 -28.75 -12.87
CA GLY A 197 -23.24 -30.13 -13.36
C GLY A 197 -24.58 -30.85 -13.21
N GLU A 198 -25.22 -30.76 -12.03
CA GLU A 198 -26.55 -31.35 -11.77
C GLU A 198 -27.65 -30.77 -12.67
N ALA A 199 -27.54 -29.48 -13.03
CA ALA A 199 -28.48 -28.80 -13.92
C ALA A 199 -28.19 -29.02 -15.42
N GLY A 200 -27.19 -29.83 -15.77
CA GLY A 200 -26.76 -30.09 -17.14
C GLY A 200 -26.06 -28.90 -17.82
N LEU A 201 -25.58 -27.93 -17.04
CA LEU A 201 -24.87 -26.76 -17.56
C LEU A 201 -23.36 -27.05 -17.60
N LYS A 202 -22.82 -27.25 -18.80
CA LYS A 202 -21.40 -27.53 -18.99
C LYS A 202 -20.60 -26.23 -18.95
N VAL A 203 -19.67 -26.13 -17.99
CA VAL A 203 -18.73 -25.01 -17.90
C VAL A 203 -17.75 -25.06 -19.07
N GLN A 204 -17.64 -23.95 -19.80
CA GLN A 204 -16.70 -23.75 -20.89
C GLN A 204 -15.48 -22.96 -20.42
N ARG A 205 -14.34 -23.12 -21.11
CA ARG A 205 -13.08 -22.45 -20.79
C ARG A 205 -12.45 -21.88 -22.07
N PRO A 206 -11.71 -20.76 -21.99
CA PRO A 206 -10.99 -20.20 -23.14
C PRO A 206 -9.99 -21.19 -23.75
N THR A 207 -9.97 -21.30 -25.07
CA THR A 207 -9.03 -22.13 -25.83
C THR A 207 -8.05 -21.24 -26.62
N GLY A 208 -6.79 -21.68 -26.77
CA GLY A 208 -5.79 -20.96 -27.56
C GLY A 208 -5.14 -19.77 -26.84
N ILE A 209 -5.17 -19.75 -25.51
CA ILE A 209 -4.50 -18.74 -24.68
C ILE A 209 -3.09 -19.22 -24.33
N GLU A 210 -2.06 -18.63 -24.92
CA GLU A 210 -0.66 -19.05 -24.75
C GLU A 210 0.08 -18.32 -23.60
N THR A 211 -0.54 -17.32 -22.99
CA THR A 211 0.10 -16.46 -21.98
C THR A 211 0.35 -17.14 -20.63
N GLY A 212 -0.32 -18.26 -20.34
CA GLY A 212 -0.16 -19.05 -19.11
C GLY A 212 -0.43 -18.28 -17.81
N LYS A 213 -0.09 -18.88 -16.65
CA LYS A 213 -0.42 -18.33 -15.31
C LYS A 213 0.22 -16.98 -14.97
N LEU A 214 1.35 -16.64 -15.59
CA LEU A 214 2.13 -15.45 -15.23
C LEU A 214 1.62 -14.18 -15.91
N ASN A 215 1.12 -14.30 -17.14
CA ASN A 215 0.84 -13.15 -18.01
C ASN A 215 -0.63 -13.08 -18.47
N THR A 216 -1.49 -14.05 -18.10
CA THR A 216 -2.91 -13.98 -18.45
C THR A 216 -3.67 -13.03 -17.53
N PHE A 217 -3.37 -13.05 -16.23
CA PHE A 217 -3.96 -12.16 -15.23
C PHE A 217 -2.89 -11.55 -14.32
N GLN A 218 -3.06 -10.27 -13.95
CA GLN A 218 -2.33 -9.64 -12.87
C GLN A 218 -3.12 -9.80 -11.57
N HIS A 219 -2.46 -10.32 -10.52
CA HIS A 219 -3.09 -10.53 -9.21
C HIS A 219 -2.64 -9.44 -8.22
N ILE A 220 -3.55 -8.52 -7.87
CA ILE A 220 -3.32 -7.36 -6.99
C ILE A 220 -4.00 -7.58 -5.64
N HIS A 221 -3.33 -8.27 -4.71
CA HIS A 221 -3.94 -8.64 -3.42
C HIS A 221 -3.14 -8.07 -2.26
N HIS A 222 -3.84 -7.32 -1.40
CA HIS A 222 -3.28 -6.67 -0.24
C HIS A 222 -3.96 -7.17 1.05
N GLY A 223 -3.49 -8.30 1.60
CA GLY A 223 -3.86 -8.73 2.96
C GLY A 223 -3.93 -10.25 3.17
N PRO A 224 -4.06 -10.73 4.41
CA PRO A 224 -4.23 -12.16 4.69
C PRO A 224 -5.66 -12.65 4.34
N ARG A 225 -5.79 -13.92 3.94
CA ARG A 225 -7.09 -14.57 3.73
C ARG A 225 -7.61 -15.18 5.04
N ASP A 226 -8.93 -15.19 5.20
CA ASP A 226 -9.59 -15.89 6.31
C ASP A 226 -9.58 -17.41 6.08
N SER A 227 -8.44 -18.02 6.36
CA SER A 227 -8.21 -19.48 6.29
C SER A 227 -8.57 -20.22 7.58
N TRP A 228 -9.21 -19.52 8.54
CA TRP A 228 -9.57 -20.13 9.81
C TRP A 228 -10.69 -21.15 9.59
N VAL A 229 -10.61 -22.28 10.27
CA VAL A 229 -11.67 -23.30 10.26
C VAL A 229 -12.11 -23.49 11.70
N CYS A 230 -13.42 -23.42 11.95
CA CYS A 230 -13.97 -23.55 13.29
C CYS A 230 -15.24 -24.42 13.29
N TYR A 231 -15.54 -25.00 14.44
CA TYR A 231 -16.59 -26.03 14.60
C TYR A 231 -16.36 -27.19 13.60
N ASP A 232 -17.42 -27.68 12.99
CA ASP A 232 -17.48 -28.74 11.99
C ASP A 232 -17.46 -28.21 10.54
N GLN A 233 -17.08 -26.95 10.32
CA GLN A 233 -17.05 -26.31 8.99
C GLN A 233 -16.34 -27.17 7.94
N TYR A 234 -15.22 -27.82 8.30
CA TYR A 234 -14.46 -28.66 7.38
C TYR A 234 -15.27 -29.82 6.80
N GLU A 235 -16.09 -30.46 7.63
CA GLU A 235 -16.90 -31.61 7.24
C GLU A 235 -18.17 -31.17 6.51
N VAL A 236 -18.81 -30.10 6.98
CA VAL A 236 -20.06 -29.60 6.39
C VAL A 236 -19.84 -28.97 5.02
N THR A 237 -18.81 -28.13 4.85
CA THR A 237 -18.54 -27.43 3.57
C THR A 237 -18.09 -28.36 2.43
N ARG A 238 -17.79 -29.63 2.73
CA ARG A 238 -17.53 -30.68 1.73
C ARG A 238 -18.76 -31.49 1.35
N LYS A 239 -19.87 -31.30 2.05
CA LYS A 239 -21.16 -31.90 1.70
C LYS A 239 -21.91 -30.96 0.78
N ARG A 240 -22.69 -31.53 -0.14
CA ARG A 240 -23.54 -30.78 -1.07
C ARG A 240 -24.64 -30.05 -0.27
N ASP A 241 -24.73 -28.74 -0.42
CA ASP A 241 -25.88 -27.98 0.07
C ASP A 241 -26.98 -27.96 -1.00
N ARG A 242 -28.11 -28.62 -0.71
CA ARG A 242 -29.30 -28.65 -1.57
C ARG A 242 -30.42 -27.75 -1.06
N VAL A 243 -30.23 -27.13 0.09
CA VAL A 243 -31.29 -26.41 0.82
C VAL A 243 -31.19 -24.92 0.53
N THR A 244 -30.00 -24.33 0.66
CA THR A 244 -29.85 -22.86 0.56
C THR A 244 -29.39 -22.40 -0.82
N GLY A 245 -29.69 -21.15 -1.18
CA GLY A 245 -29.47 -20.57 -2.49
C GLY A 245 -29.83 -19.08 -2.60
N ILE A 246 -30.06 -18.62 -3.82
CA ILE A 246 -30.48 -17.24 -4.08
C ILE A 246 -31.89 -16.93 -3.55
N ASP A 247 -32.77 -17.94 -3.49
CA ASP A 247 -34.18 -17.74 -3.12
C ASP A 247 -34.38 -17.52 -1.60
N ASP A 248 -33.44 -17.98 -0.77
CA ASP A 248 -33.51 -17.93 0.69
C ASP A 248 -32.35 -17.15 1.35
N VAL A 249 -31.56 -16.42 0.55
CA VAL A 249 -30.48 -15.58 1.08
C VAL A 249 -31.03 -14.51 2.02
N GLN A 250 -30.63 -14.56 3.28
CA GLN A 250 -31.11 -13.64 4.31
C GLN A 250 -30.18 -12.44 4.45
N TYR A 251 -30.67 -11.26 4.08
CA TYR A 251 -29.90 -10.02 4.19
C TYR A 251 -30.78 -8.82 4.52
N LYS A 252 -30.15 -7.74 4.97
CA LYS A 252 -30.74 -6.42 5.12
C LYS A 252 -29.96 -5.44 4.26
N MET A 253 -30.67 -4.76 3.34
CA MET A 253 -30.09 -3.68 2.56
C MET A 253 -29.93 -2.45 3.47
N GLN A 254 -28.70 -2.03 3.74
CA GLN A 254 -28.43 -0.85 4.57
C GLN A 254 -28.56 0.43 3.75
N SER A 255 -27.96 0.46 2.57
CA SER A 255 -28.06 1.57 1.62
C SER A 255 -27.62 1.14 0.22
N VAL A 256 -28.14 1.84 -0.79
CA VAL A 256 -27.67 1.77 -2.17
C VAL A 256 -27.05 3.13 -2.49
N THR A 257 -25.82 3.14 -2.99
CA THR A 257 -25.08 4.37 -3.26
C THR A 257 -24.48 4.31 -4.66
N ASN A 258 -24.75 5.32 -5.47
CA ASN A 258 -24.08 5.48 -6.76
C ASN A 258 -22.77 6.23 -6.51
N LEU A 259 -21.65 5.57 -6.77
CA LEU A 259 -20.30 6.10 -6.61
C LEU A 259 -19.63 6.20 -7.98
N THR A 260 -18.70 7.14 -8.14
CA THR A 260 -17.86 7.23 -9.33
C THR A 260 -16.39 6.97 -8.96
N VAL A 261 -15.72 6.09 -9.71
CA VAL A 261 -14.27 5.88 -9.63
C VAL A 261 -13.66 6.38 -10.93
N GLU A 262 -12.85 7.44 -10.88
CA GLU A 262 -12.26 8.08 -12.08
C GLU A 262 -13.29 8.36 -13.19
N THR A 263 -14.49 8.86 -12.82
CA THR A 263 -15.67 9.13 -13.69
C THR A 263 -16.49 7.91 -14.13
N ILE A 264 -16.13 6.69 -13.71
CA ILE A 264 -16.85 5.46 -14.05
C ILE A 264 -17.93 5.20 -12.98
N PRO A 265 -19.21 5.06 -13.36
CA PRO A 265 -20.28 4.80 -12.40
C PRO A 265 -20.21 3.36 -11.86
N VAL A 266 -20.37 3.25 -10.54
CA VAL A 266 -20.40 2.00 -9.78
C VAL A 266 -21.58 2.04 -8.82
N VAL A 267 -22.45 1.03 -8.88
CA VAL A 267 -23.55 0.88 -7.93
C VAL A 267 -23.03 0.11 -6.72
N VAL A 268 -23.07 0.72 -5.54
CA VAL A 268 -22.61 0.13 -4.29
C VAL A 268 -23.81 -0.31 -3.44
N LEU A 269 -23.93 -1.60 -3.21
CA LEU A 269 -24.92 -2.21 -2.31
C LEU A 269 -24.25 -2.45 -0.95
N ASN A 270 -24.65 -1.71 0.09
CA ASN A 270 -24.21 -2.00 1.46
C ASN A 270 -25.16 -3.01 2.10
N VAL A 271 -24.67 -4.24 2.30
CA VAL A 271 -25.48 -5.40 2.68
C VAL A 271 -25.05 -5.95 4.03
N GLU A 272 -26.00 -6.09 4.95
CA GLU A 272 -25.81 -6.80 6.22
C GLU A 272 -26.37 -8.21 6.06
N LEU A 273 -25.51 -9.23 5.99
CA LEU A 273 -25.94 -10.61 5.90
C LEU A 273 -26.43 -11.11 7.27
N ARG A 274 -27.48 -11.93 7.27
CA ARG A 274 -27.93 -12.61 8.49
C ARG A 274 -27.28 -13.99 8.57
N CYS A 275 -26.70 -14.28 9.73
CA CYS A 275 -26.25 -15.62 10.05
C CYS A 275 -27.22 -16.26 11.05
N ASP A 276 -27.70 -17.45 10.71
CA ASP A 276 -28.28 -18.37 11.69
C ASP A 276 -27.16 -19.19 12.34
N ALA A 277 -26.81 -18.84 13.58
CA ALA A 277 -25.76 -19.52 14.32
C ALA A 277 -26.11 -20.97 14.71
N SER A 278 -27.39 -21.37 14.61
CA SER A 278 -27.80 -22.76 14.83
C SER A 278 -27.42 -23.66 13.65
N HIS A 279 -27.45 -23.12 12.43
CA HIS A 279 -27.20 -23.86 11.20
C HIS A 279 -25.78 -23.65 10.65
N THR A 280 -25.24 -22.43 10.77
CA THR A 280 -23.89 -22.08 10.32
C THR A 280 -23.09 -21.43 11.46
N PRO A 281 -22.79 -22.14 12.56
CA PRO A 281 -22.04 -21.56 13.69
C PRO A 281 -20.67 -21.01 13.29
N TRP A 282 -20.09 -21.51 12.20
CA TRP A 282 -18.82 -21.04 11.63
C TRP A 282 -18.89 -19.70 10.89
N CYS A 283 -20.06 -19.07 10.77
CA CYS A 283 -20.18 -17.67 10.35
C CYS A 283 -19.49 -16.71 11.34
N ASP A 284 -19.33 -17.15 12.60
CA ASP A 284 -18.60 -16.45 13.62
C ASP A 284 -17.75 -17.42 14.47
N CYS A 285 -16.47 -17.54 14.10
CA CYS A 285 -15.47 -18.25 14.89
C CYS A 285 -15.09 -17.53 16.19
N SER A 286 -15.72 -16.38 16.49
CA SER A 286 -16.30 -16.07 17.81
C SER A 286 -15.82 -16.91 19.00
N LYS A 287 -16.50 -18.05 19.14
CA LYS A 287 -16.65 -18.72 20.42
C LYS A 287 -15.82 -20.00 20.52
N THR A 288 -14.99 -20.32 19.52
CA THR A 288 -14.21 -21.56 19.46
C THR A 288 -12.80 -21.41 20.05
N THR A 289 -12.46 -22.25 21.03
CA THR A 289 -11.13 -22.31 21.68
C THR A 289 -10.22 -23.43 21.16
N LYS A 290 -10.70 -24.30 20.27
CA LYS A 290 -9.93 -25.45 19.75
C LYS A 290 -9.43 -25.19 18.33
N LYS A 291 -8.11 -25.37 18.12
CA LYS A 291 -7.50 -25.52 16.79
C LYS A 291 -7.98 -26.85 16.18
N PRO A 292 -8.33 -26.91 14.88
CA PRO A 292 -8.67 -28.16 14.22
C PRO A 292 -7.42 -29.06 14.00
N PRO A 293 -7.61 -30.39 13.88
CA PRO A 293 -6.55 -31.34 13.55
C PRO A 293 -6.02 -31.08 12.13
N GLY A 294 -4.69 -31.11 12.00
CA GLY A 294 -3.95 -30.48 10.91
C GLY A 294 -4.03 -31.20 9.56
N ARG A 295 -4.09 -30.41 8.49
CA ARG A 295 -3.39 -30.72 7.23
C ARG A 295 -1.98 -30.18 7.35
N LYS A 296 -0.96 -31.00 7.04
CA LYS A 296 0.44 -30.56 6.95
C LYS A 296 0.51 -29.35 6.02
N ARG A 297 0.95 -28.20 6.55
CA ARG A 297 1.17 -26.96 5.80
C ARG A 297 2.61 -26.92 5.27
N ASP A 298 2.73 -26.38 4.07
CA ASP A 298 3.98 -26.03 3.39
C ASP A 298 4.76 -24.99 4.23
N PRO A 299 6.08 -25.18 4.50
CA PRO A 299 6.88 -24.29 5.34
C PRO A 299 7.11 -22.87 4.81
N SER A 300 6.62 -22.53 3.62
CA SER A 300 6.90 -21.26 2.93
C SER A 300 5.93 -20.10 3.24
N GLU A 301 4.76 -20.35 3.85
CA GLU A 301 3.74 -19.30 4.09
C GLU A 301 3.77 -18.63 5.48
N ASP A 302 4.52 -19.15 6.45
CA ASP A 302 4.58 -18.62 7.83
C ASP A 302 5.70 -17.56 8.03
N ARG A 303 5.85 -16.62 7.09
CA ARG A 303 6.82 -15.52 7.20
C ARG A 303 6.21 -14.13 6.98
N ALA A 304 5.17 -13.78 7.75
CA ALA A 304 4.93 -12.39 8.13
C ALA A 304 4.00 -12.29 9.35
N ASP A 305 4.52 -11.64 10.40
CA ASP A 305 3.79 -10.93 11.45
C ASP A 305 2.84 -11.72 12.36
N VAL A 306 3.40 -12.35 13.40
CA VAL A 306 2.65 -12.59 14.64
C VAL A 306 3.54 -12.34 15.87
N ILE A 307 3.31 -11.22 16.57
CA ILE A 307 3.91 -10.91 17.89
C ILE A 307 3.16 -11.62 19.03
N ALA A 308 1.88 -11.95 18.84
CA ALA A 308 1.04 -12.57 19.87
C ALA A 308 1.51 -13.97 20.37
N PRO A 309 2.15 -14.85 19.56
CA PRO A 309 2.70 -16.13 20.02
C PRO A 309 4.02 -15.97 20.78
N LEU A 310 4.76 -14.88 20.55
CA LEU A 310 6.05 -14.63 21.22
C LEU A 310 5.86 -14.24 22.68
N ILE A 311 4.79 -13.49 23.01
CA ILE A 311 4.52 -13.06 24.41
C ILE A 311 4.25 -14.26 25.31
N ARG A 312 3.51 -15.28 24.84
CA ARG A 312 3.27 -16.52 25.62
C ARG A 312 4.52 -17.36 25.87
N LYS A 313 5.55 -17.21 25.03
CA LYS A 313 6.84 -17.90 25.20
C LYS A 313 7.70 -17.22 26.28
N TRP A 314 7.41 -15.96 26.58
CA TRP A 314 8.24 -15.02 27.36
C TRP A 314 7.50 -14.59 28.62
N THR A 315 6.76 -15.49 29.26
CA THR A 315 6.07 -15.25 30.54
C THR A 315 6.55 -16.28 31.55
N ALA A 316 7.08 -15.82 32.68
CA ALA A 316 7.47 -16.67 33.81
C ALA A 316 6.45 -16.48 34.94
N MET A 317 6.10 -17.57 35.64
CA MET A 317 5.33 -17.47 36.89
C MET A 317 6.31 -17.24 38.04
N ASP A 318 6.08 -16.17 38.82
CA ASP A 318 6.80 -15.98 40.08
C ASP A 318 6.33 -16.99 41.14
N LYS A 319 7.03 -17.05 42.29
CA LYS A 319 6.73 -17.99 43.38
C LYS A 319 5.35 -17.77 43.99
N GLU A 320 4.74 -16.61 43.72
CA GLU A 320 3.44 -16.15 44.18
C GLU A 320 2.33 -16.34 43.12
N GLY A 321 2.63 -16.95 41.96
CA GLY A 321 1.68 -17.28 40.90
C GLY A 321 1.32 -16.12 39.95
N ARG A 322 2.06 -15.00 39.98
CA ARG A 322 1.89 -13.88 39.05
C ARG A 322 2.69 -14.14 37.77
N VAL A 323 2.05 -13.85 36.65
CA VAL A 323 2.64 -14.00 35.32
C VAL A 323 3.46 -12.74 35.03
N THR A 324 4.79 -12.83 35.03
CA THR A 324 5.70 -11.72 34.70
C THR A 324 6.24 -11.88 33.28
N PRO A 325 6.34 -10.79 32.49
CA PRO A 325 6.91 -10.84 31.15
C PRO A 325 8.43 -10.99 31.24
N HIS A 326 8.94 -12.19 30.95
CA HIS A 326 10.35 -12.48 30.87
C HIS A 326 10.91 -12.10 29.50
N ILE A 327 11.31 -10.83 29.35
CA ILE A 327 11.88 -10.29 28.12
C ILE A 327 13.42 -10.36 28.20
N PRO A 328 14.10 -11.08 27.29
CA PRO A 328 15.56 -11.21 27.30
C PRO A 328 16.23 -9.83 27.26
N GLU A 329 17.25 -9.65 28.10
CA GLU A 329 18.08 -8.44 28.19
C GLU A 329 17.32 -7.15 28.52
N ARG A 330 16.08 -7.23 29.02
CA ARG A 330 15.28 -6.06 29.45
C ARG A 330 14.67 -6.21 30.84
N GLN A 331 15.27 -7.04 31.69
CA GLN A 331 14.73 -7.36 33.01
C GLN A 331 14.73 -6.15 33.95
N ASN A 332 15.76 -5.30 33.90
CA ASN A 332 15.85 -4.10 34.74
C ASN A 332 14.79 -3.06 34.37
N GLU A 333 14.53 -2.86 33.08
CA GLU A 333 13.48 -1.96 32.62
C GLU A 333 12.09 -2.52 32.95
N VAL A 334 11.91 -3.84 32.80
CA VAL A 334 10.67 -4.53 33.19
C VAL A 334 10.42 -4.39 34.69
N SER A 335 11.42 -4.62 35.54
CA SER A 335 11.27 -4.51 37.00
C SER A 335 10.98 -3.07 37.43
N THR A 336 11.65 -2.08 36.82
CA THR A 336 11.40 -0.65 37.08
C THR A 336 9.97 -0.25 36.69
N LEU A 337 9.50 -0.69 35.51
CA LEU A 337 8.13 -0.42 35.07
C LEU A 337 7.10 -1.14 35.95
N LEU A 338 7.37 -2.37 36.40
CA LEU A 338 6.50 -3.09 37.33
C LEU A 338 6.49 -2.45 38.73
N GLN A 339 7.57 -1.84 39.20
CA GLN A 339 7.55 -1.07 40.45
C GLN A 339 6.68 0.18 40.34
N LEU A 340 6.73 0.86 39.19
CA LEU A 340 5.96 2.09 38.97
C LEU A 340 4.48 1.85 38.67
N LEU A 341 4.17 0.79 37.93
CA LEU A 341 2.83 0.51 37.39
C LEU A 341 2.15 -0.73 38.02
N GLY A 342 2.93 -1.65 38.59
CA GLY A 342 2.48 -2.99 38.99
C GLY A 342 2.10 -3.15 40.47
N GLU A 343 2.59 -2.30 41.38
CA GLU A 343 2.12 -2.33 42.76
C GLU A 343 0.75 -1.68 42.92
N ARG A 344 -0.04 -2.13 43.90
CA ARG A 344 -1.38 -1.60 44.23
C ARG A 344 -1.30 -0.19 44.84
N MET A 345 -0.44 0.69 44.32
CA MET A 345 -0.41 2.10 44.66
C MET A 345 -1.82 2.69 44.49
N GLN A 346 -2.22 3.53 45.45
CA GLN A 346 -3.52 4.20 45.39
C GLN A 346 -3.58 5.21 44.24
N HIS A 347 -2.43 5.74 43.79
CA HIS A 347 -2.30 6.76 42.75
C HIS A 347 -1.14 6.45 41.81
N LEU A 348 -1.39 6.55 40.51
CA LEU A 348 -0.38 6.34 39.46
C LEU A 348 0.30 7.68 39.12
N PRO A 349 1.56 7.66 38.66
CA PRO A 349 2.28 8.88 38.33
C PRO A 349 1.62 9.59 37.13
N PRO A 350 1.42 10.92 37.11
CA PRO A 350 0.68 11.62 36.05
C PRO A 350 1.30 11.47 34.67
N ALA A 351 2.64 11.42 34.62
CA ALA A 351 3.33 11.20 33.37
C ALA A 351 4.65 10.44 33.55
N ILE A 352 4.93 9.51 32.65
CA ILE A 352 6.20 8.79 32.51
C ILE A 352 6.77 9.14 31.13
N ILE A 353 8.09 9.16 30.96
CA ILE A 353 8.70 9.38 29.64
C ILE A 353 9.72 8.29 29.42
N ILE A 354 9.49 7.43 28.44
CA ILE A 354 10.40 6.38 28.04
C ILE A 354 11.18 6.83 26.81
N THR A 355 12.49 7.03 26.98
CA THR A 355 13.40 7.50 25.93
C THR A 355 14.30 6.37 25.42
N GLY A 356 14.61 6.35 24.13
CA GLY A 356 15.65 5.46 23.61
C GLY A 356 15.64 5.31 22.09
N PRO A 357 16.71 4.76 21.48
CA PRO A 357 16.83 4.61 20.03
C PRO A 357 15.79 3.64 19.43
N PRO A 358 15.55 3.66 18.11
CA PRO A 358 14.70 2.67 17.46
C PRO A 358 15.18 1.25 17.73
N SER A 359 14.24 0.30 17.81
CA SER A 359 14.51 -1.12 18.07
C SER A 359 15.14 -1.45 19.43
N SER A 360 15.13 -0.54 20.40
CA SER A 360 15.51 -0.82 21.79
C SER A 360 14.46 -1.61 22.60
N GLY A 361 13.35 -2.00 21.99
CA GLY A 361 12.31 -2.81 22.63
C GLY A 361 11.24 -2.04 23.42
N LYS A 362 11.29 -0.69 23.51
CA LYS A 362 10.33 0.14 24.28
C LYS A 362 8.87 -0.29 24.17
N SER A 363 8.31 -0.29 22.96
CA SER A 363 6.89 -0.63 22.74
C SER A 363 6.57 -2.09 23.03
N PHE A 364 7.54 -2.99 22.86
CA PHE A 364 7.38 -4.41 23.11
C PHE A 364 7.40 -4.71 24.63
N VAL A 365 8.36 -4.14 25.36
CA VAL A 365 8.46 -4.24 26.82
C VAL A 365 7.26 -3.63 27.49
N MET A 366 6.88 -2.41 27.09
CA MET A 366 5.73 -1.72 27.65
C MET A 366 4.46 -2.57 27.48
N ARG A 367 4.21 -3.11 26.28
CA ARG A 367 3.09 -4.04 26.05
C ARG A 367 3.11 -5.23 27.01
N GLY A 368 4.25 -5.92 27.12
CA GLY A 368 4.36 -7.10 27.97
C GLY A 368 4.05 -6.81 29.44
N VAL A 369 4.54 -5.68 29.95
CA VAL A 369 4.27 -5.23 31.33
C VAL A 369 2.78 -5.02 31.57
N LEU A 370 2.07 -4.37 30.65
CA LEU A 370 0.66 -3.99 30.86
C LEU A 370 -0.29 -5.16 30.68
N GLU A 371 0.03 -6.03 29.73
CA GLU A 371 -0.68 -7.30 29.57
C GLU A 371 -0.53 -8.16 30.84
N SER A 372 0.58 -8.01 31.58
CA SER A 372 0.83 -8.70 32.85
C SER A 372 0.11 -8.09 34.05
N THR A 373 -0.05 -6.76 34.11
CA THR A 373 -0.82 -6.11 35.19
C THR A 373 -2.32 -6.39 35.06
N GLY A 374 -2.79 -6.68 33.84
CA GLY A 374 -4.18 -7.03 33.56
C GLY A 374 -5.11 -5.83 33.46
N ASP A 375 -4.54 -4.62 33.38
CA ASP A 375 -5.27 -3.38 33.30
C ASP A 375 -5.70 -3.03 31.86
N ALA A 376 -6.69 -2.14 31.74
CA ALA A 376 -7.33 -1.84 30.46
C ALA A 376 -6.56 -0.75 29.70
N PHE A 377 -5.91 -1.08 28.57
CA PHE A 377 -5.01 -0.16 27.88
C PHE A 377 -5.35 0.22 26.43
N VAL A 378 -4.89 1.42 26.00
CA VAL A 378 -5.26 2.07 24.71
C VAL A 378 -4.09 2.65 23.92
N PHE A 379 -3.85 2.11 22.72
CA PHE A 379 -2.68 2.43 21.90
C PHE A 379 -2.96 3.44 20.71
N ILE A 380 -2.32 4.64 20.61
CA ILE A 380 -2.57 5.79 19.65
C ILE A 380 -1.33 6.48 18.98
N ASN A 381 -1.01 6.20 17.73
CA ASN A 381 0.14 6.79 17.03
C ASN A 381 0.07 8.32 16.82
N CYS A 382 1.02 9.11 17.35
CA CYS A 382 1.05 10.56 17.11
C CYS A 382 1.34 10.98 15.65
N ILE A 383 1.81 10.08 14.77
CA ILE A 383 1.95 10.38 13.33
C ILE A 383 0.63 10.38 12.59
N GLU A 384 -0.30 9.50 13.00
CA GLU A 384 -1.64 9.46 12.44
C GLU A 384 -2.44 10.71 12.86
N CYS A 385 -2.06 11.29 14.00
CA CYS A 385 -2.60 12.53 14.52
C CYS A 385 -1.86 13.75 13.95
N TYR A 386 -2.13 14.15 12.72
CA TYR A 386 -1.56 15.39 12.15
C TYR A 386 -2.33 16.66 12.56
N THR A 387 -3.49 16.52 13.20
CA THR A 387 -4.24 17.62 13.83
C THR A 387 -4.60 17.30 15.28
N VAL A 388 -4.83 18.34 16.09
CA VAL A 388 -5.25 18.22 17.50
C VAL A 388 -6.62 17.55 17.61
N LYS A 389 -7.56 17.85 16.70
CA LYS A 389 -8.88 17.23 16.67
C LYS A 389 -8.82 15.71 16.46
N LEU A 390 -7.95 15.24 15.56
CA LEU A 390 -7.74 13.81 15.34
C LEU A 390 -7.12 13.12 16.58
N LEU A 391 -6.20 13.80 17.27
CA LEU A 391 -5.63 13.30 18.52
C LEU A 391 -6.73 13.10 19.58
N PHE A 392 -7.55 14.13 19.83
CA PHE A 392 -8.63 14.06 20.82
C PHE A 392 -9.68 13.02 20.46
N GLN A 393 -10.07 12.96 19.18
CA GLN A 393 -11.01 11.97 18.66
C GLN A 393 -10.51 10.55 18.88
N LEU A 394 -9.25 10.26 18.52
CA LEU A 394 -8.69 8.92 18.66
C LEU A 394 -8.56 8.51 20.13
N ILE A 395 -8.21 9.45 21.02
CA ILE A 395 -8.18 9.21 22.47
C ILE A 395 -9.58 8.80 22.96
N ILE A 396 -10.61 9.63 22.70
CA ILE A 396 -11.98 9.36 23.17
C ILE A 396 -12.53 8.05 22.57
N LEU A 397 -12.37 7.85 21.26
CA LEU A 397 -12.89 6.67 20.57
C LEU A 397 -12.29 5.38 21.10
N ARG A 398 -10.98 5.36 21.38
CA ARG A 398 -10.33 4.14 21.87
C ARG A 398 -10.61 3.88 23.36
N ILE A 399 -10.78 4.92 24.17
CA ILE A 399 -11.16 4.77 25.58
C ILE A 399 -12.57 4.22 25.70
N THR A 400 -13.53 4.81 24.97
CA THR A 400 -14.92 4.37 24.97
C THR A 400 -15.05 2.91 24.50
N ASP A 401 -14.25 2.49 23.52
CA ASP A 401 -14.21 1.10 23.03
C ASP A 401 -13.69 0.12 24.09
N VAL A 402 -12.65 0.49 24.84
CA VAL A 402 -12.09 -0.34 25.93
C VAL A 402 -13.04 -0.42 27.14
N LEU A 403 -13.72 0.66 27.48
CA LEU A 403 -14.67 0.69 28.60
C LEU A 403 -16.00 -0.02 28.25
N GLY A 404 -16.42 0.05 26.99
CA GLY A 404 -17.67 -0.52 26.50
C GLY A 404 -18.89 0.36 26.78
N GLU A 405 -18.70 1.67 26.88
CA GLU A 405 -19.76 2.68 27.07
C GLU A 405 -20.40 3.13 25.74
N LYS A 406 -21.39 4.04 25.80
CA LYS A 406 -22.15 4.56 24.64
C LYS A 406 -21.25 5.25 23.59
N CYS A 407 -21.82 5.56 22.43
CA CYS A 407 -21.10 6.04 21.24
C CYS A 407 -20.21 7.25 21.54
N ALA A 408 -18.95 7.22 21.09
CA ALA A 408 -18.06 8.38 21.10
C ALA A 408 -18.67 9.59 20.37
N ASP A 409 -19.60 9.33 19.44
CA ASP A 409 -20.35 10.33 18.66
C ASP A 409 -21.30 11.20 19.51
N GLU A 410 -21.58 10.85 20.77
CA GLU A 410 -22.34 11.70 21.69
C GLU A 410 -21.50 12.86 22.27
N TYR A 411 -20.17 12.75 22.21
CA TYR A 411 -19.28 13.73 22.83
C TYR A 411 -18.72 14.71 21.80
N LYS A 412 -18.79 16.01 22.12
CA LYS A 412 -18.04 17.05 21.41
C LYS A 412 -16.60 17.08 21.91
N TYR A 413 -15.65 17.32 21.01
CA TYR A 413 -14.22 17.41 21.32
C TYR A 413 -13.50 18.33 20.32
N ASP A 414 -14.19 19.38 19.86
CA ASP A 414 -13.67 20.33 18.88
C ASP A 414 -12.54 21.20 19.45
N ASN A 415 -12.56 21.43 20.77
CA ASN A 415 -11.54 22.16 21.50
C ASN A 415 -11.03 21.38 22.72
N SER A 416 -9.95 21.87 23.35
CA SER A 416 -9.33 21.22 24.51
C SER A 416 -10.26 21.09 25.72
N MET A 417 -11.18 22.03 25.94
CA MET A 417 -12.12 21.99 27.07
C MET A 417 -13.21 20.94 26.83
N ASP A 418 -13.78 20.90 25.63
CA ASP A 418 -14.73 19.88 25.21
C ASP A 418 -14.13 18.49 25.37
N PHE A 419 -12.86 18.32 24.97
CA PHE A 419 -12.11 17.09 25.16
C PHE A 419 -11.96 16.71 26.65
N ILE A 420 -11.58 17.64 27.53
CA ILE A 420 -11.48 17.39 28.98
C ILE A 420 -12.84 17.02 29.56
N HIS A 421 -13.91 17.73 29.18
CA HIS A 421 -15.27 17.47 29.67
C HIS A 421 -15.78 16.11 29.22
N ALA A 422 -15.59 15.76 27.95
CA ALA A 422 -15.91 14.45 27.41
C ALA A 422 -15.16 13.35 28.15
N LEU A 423 -13.84 13.51 28.30
CA LEU A 423 -13.01 12.54 28.99
C LEU A 423 -13.39 12.40 30.47
N ARG A 424 -13.65 13.51 31.16
CA ARG A 424 -14.13 13.49 32.55
C ARG A 424 -15.47 12.77 32.66
N SER A 425 -16.41 13.00 31.74
CA SER A 425 -17.72 12.33 31.73
C SER A 425 -17.60 10.83 31.50
N ILE A 426 -16.73 10.39 30.59
CA ILE A 426 -16.48 8.96 30.30
C ILE A 426 -15.79 8.27 31.50
N LEU A 427 -14.94 9.00 32.22
CA LEU A 427 -14.24 8.47 33.39
C LEU A 427 -15.09 8.55 34.67
N GLN A 428 -16.07 9.46 34.74
CA GLN A 428 -17.06 9.61 35.82
C GLN A 428 -18.10 8.48 35.78
N GLY A 429 -17.71 7.31 36.26
CA GLY A 429 -18.55 6.10 36.30
C GLY A 429 -17.72 4.82 36.35
N ALA A 430 -16.48 4.89 35.86
CA ALA A 430 -15.52 3.81 35.92
C ALA A 430 -14.80 3.82 37.29
N GLN A 431 -15.23 2.97 38.24
CA GLN A 431 -14.38 2.56 39.38
C GLN A 431 -13.17 1.71 38.94
N ARG A 432 -13.07 1.42 37.65
CA ARG A 432 -11.96 0.69 37.06
C ARG A 432 -10.88 1.68 36.74
N ARG A 433 -9.69 1.27 37.08
CA ARG A 433 -8.55 2.02 36.62
C ARG A 433 -8.22 1.53 35.13
N ILE A 434 -7.75 2.38 34.19
CA ILE A 434 -7.58 2.25 32.72
C ILE A 434 -6.16 2.63 32.19
N ILE A 435 -5.23 1.68 32.07
CA ILE A 435 -3.89 1.86 31.49
C ILE A 435 -3.85 2.31 30.01
N LEU A 436 -4.38 3.44 29.55
CA LEU A 436 -4.19 3.92 28.16
C LEU A 436 -2.73 3.73 27.61
N VAL A 437 -2.33 2.89 26.66
CA VAL A 437 -0.90 2.81 26.25
C VAL A 437 -0.77 2.82 24.75
N VAL A 438 0.05 3.63 24.03
CA VAL A 438 0.29 3.84 22.54
C VAL A 438 1.23 2.93 21.69
N ARG A 439 0.71 2.35 20.57
CA ARG A 439 1.29 1.34 19.63
C ARG A 439 1.18 1.92 18.23
N ILE A 440 2.20 1.60 17.44
CA ILE A 440 2.18 1.62 15.99
C ILE A 440 2.54 0.20 15.54
N GLU A 441 1.75 -0.38 14.66
CA GLU A 441 2.29 -1.33 13.68
C GLU A 441 2.90 -0.50 12.56
N VAL A 442 4.21 -0.52 12.47
CA VAL A 442 4.92 0.07 11.34
C VAL A 442 5.00 -1.01 10.29
N ASN A 443 4.19 -0.91 9.24
CA ASN A 443 4.60 -1.47 7.97
C ASN A 443 5.92 -0.81 7.59
N THR A 444 6.99 -1.60 7.59
CA THR A 444 8.28 -1.12 7.12
C THR A 444 8.23 -0.97 5.60
N SER A 445 7.90 0.22 5.12
CA SER A 445 8.36 0.70 3.83
C SER A 445 8.65 2.20 3.90
N CYS A 446 9.83 2.55 3.38
CA CYS A 446 10.37 3.88 3.13
C CYS A 446 10.97 4.65 4.32
N ASN A 447 12.26 4.40 4.54
CA ASN A 447 13.21 5.51 4.51
C ASN A 447 13.25 6.06 3.06
N ILE A 448 12.77 7.27 2.86
CA ILE A 448 13.23 8.11 1.75
C ILE A 448 13.93 9.31 2.40
N GLY A 449 15.10 9.64 1.86
CA GLY A 449 15.93 10.73 2.32
C GLY A 449 15.14 12.02 2.49
N LYS A 450 15.39 12.69 3.61
CA LYS A 450 14.94 14.06 3.87
C LYS A 450 15.56 14.97 2.82
N THR A 451 14.83 15.29 1.75
CA THR A 451 14.94 16.57 1.01
C THR A 451 13.88 16.76 -0.09
N GLU A 452 13.16 15.74 -0.56
CA GLU A 452 12.23 15.89 -1.71
C GLU A 452 10.73 15.82 -1.37
N THR A 453 10.35 15.63 -0.10
CA THR A 453 8.94 15.49 0.31
C THR A 453 8.12 16.79 0.26
N ASN A 454 8.75 17.97 0.11
CA ASN A 454 8.01 19.23 0.03
C ASN A 454 7.48 19.52 -1.38
N HIS A 455 8.07 18.95 -2.44
CA HIS A 455 7.65 19.23 -3.81
C HIS A 455 6.52 18.29 -4.27
N LEU A 456 6.57 17.01 -3.90
CA LEU A 456 5.47 16.06 -4.13
C LEU A 456 4.25 16.37 -3.25
N ARG A 457 4.45 16.90 -2.03
CA ARG A 457 3.35 17.46 -1.23
C ARG A 457 2.74 18.71 -1.88
N ARG A 458 3.54 19.54 -2.56
CA ARG A 458 3.03 20.70 -3.33
C ARG A 458 2.29 20.30 -4.60
N ILE A 459 2.73 19.24 -5.30
CA ILE A 459 2.01 18.71 -6.47
C ILE A 459 0.71 18.01 -6.03
N ALA A 460 0.74 17.25 -4.93
CA ALA A 460 -0.47 16.74 -4.30
C ALA A 460 -1.39 17.88 -3.82
N PHE A 461 -0.83 19.00 -3.35
CA PHE A 461 -1.57 20.20 -2.94
C PHE A 461 -2.17 20.97 -4.13
N GLU A 462 -1.50 21.05 -5.29
CA GLU A 462 -2.10 21.65 -6.50
C GLU A 462 -3.13 20.74 -7.15
N ILE A 463 -2.95 19.42 -7.13
CA ILE A 463 -3.97 18.47 -7.60
C ILE A 463 -5.20 18.49 -6.68
N LEU A 464 -5.02 18.60 -5.36
CA LEU A 464 -6.12 18.73 -4.40
C LEU A 464 -6.81 20.10 -4.48
N ASN A 465 -6.07 21.17 -4.82
CA ASN A 465 -6.66 22.51 -5.01
C ASN A 465 -7.34 22.67 -6.37
N VAL A 466 -6.89 22.00 -7.44
CA VAL A 466 -7.64 21.94 -8.71
C VAL A 466 -8.91 21.10 -8.54
N ALA A 467 -8.86 20.03 -7.74
CA ALA A 467 -10.05 19.28 -7.36
C ALA A 467 -11.03 20.17 -6.57
N ASN A 468 -10.56 20.92 -5.55
CA ASN A 468 -11.40 21.82 -4.74
C ASN A 468 -11.86 23.10 -5.47
N PHE A 469 -11.09 23.61 -6.44
CA PHE A 469 -11.47 24.77 -7.25
C PHE A 469 -12.54 24.41 -8.28
N LEU A 470 -12.54 23.17 -8.77
CA LEU A 470 -13.60 22.64 -9.64
C LEU A 470 -14.87 22.26 -8.87
N THR A 471 -14.78 21.89 -7.59
CA THR A 471 -15.98 21.67 -6.75
C THR A 471 -16.70 22.96 -6.37
N ASN A 472 -16.02 24.11 -6.39
CA ASN A 472 -16.59 25.41 -5.97
C ASN A 472 -17.05 26.32 -7.13
N TYR A 473 -17.03 25.86 -8.39
CA TYR A 473 -17.42 26.69 -9.54
C TYR A 473 -18.72 26.27 -10.24
N VAL A 474 -19.52 25.36 -9.66
CA VAL A 474 -20.78 24.88 -10.28
C VAL A 474 -22.05 25.34 -9.55
N GLU A 475 -21.97 25.91 -8.34
CA GLU A 475 -23.14 26.51 -7.69
C GLU A 475 -23.10 28.04 -7.79
N THR A 476 -23.48 28.56 -8.95
CA THR A 476 -24.16 29.86 -9.08
C THR A 476 -24.68 29.99 -10.51
N ARG A 477 -25.93 29.57 -10.73
CA ARG A 477 -26.93 30.30 -11.52
C ARG A 477 -28.26 29.54 -11.55
N GLU A 478 -29.31 30.37 -11.51
CA GLU A 478 -30.74 30.08 -11.66
C GLU A 478 -31.50 29.69 -10.38
N GLY A 479 -32.31 30.63 -9.92
CA GLY A 479 -33.27 30.46 -8.84
C GLY A 479 -34.70 30.29 -9.36
N ILE A 480 -35.60 29.91 -8.45
CA ILE A 480 -36.90 30.52 -8.13
C ILE A 480 -37.73 29.51 -7.30
N GLU A 481 -38.21 30.00 -6.15
CA GLU A 481 -39.39 29.63 -5.33
C GLU A 481 -39.50 28.29 -4.57
N GLY A 482 -39.82 28.40 -3.27
CA GLY A 482 -40.56 27.37 -2.52
C GLY A 482 -40.11 27.16 -1.07
N VAL A 483 -40.80 27.79 -0.12
CA VAL A 483 -40.58 27.73 1.34
C VAL A 483 -40.89 26.34 1.95
N GLY A 484 -40.07 25.88 2.90
CA GLY A 484 -40.43 24.80 3.82
C GLY A 484 -39.25 24.28 4.69
N SER A 485 -39.29 24.57 5.99
CA SER A 485 -38.27 24.23 6.99
C SER A 485 -38.05 22.72 7.21
N ALA A 486 -36.80 22.26 7.18
CA ALA A 486 -36.35 21.06 7.90
C ALA A 486 -34.82 21.11 8.14
N THR A 487 -34.44 20.81 9.38
CA THR A 487 -33.08 20.84 9.94
C THR A 487 -32.14 19.83 9.27
N GLU A 488 -30.98 20.29 8.81
CA GLU A 488 -29.90 19.46 8.26
C GLU A 488 -29.08 18.78 9.36
N HIS A 489 -29.03 17.44 9.30
CA HIS A 489 -28.09 16.60 10.04
C HIS A 489 -26.90 16.23 9.13
N PRO A 490 -25.64 16.47 9.55
CA PRO A 490 -24.49 15.88 8.87
C PRO A 490 -24.29 14.44 9.35
N LEU A 491 -24.81 13.48 8.58
CA LEU A 491 -24.56 12.06 8.73
C LEU A 491 -23.27 11.67 7.99
N GLY A 492 -22.35 11.04 8.72
CA GLY A 492 -21.42 10.12 8.08
C GLY A 492 -20.06 10.03 8.73
N PHE A 493 -19.92 9.37 9.88
CA PHE A 493 -18.66 8.71 10.29
C PHE A 493 -18.94 7.64 11.36
N CYS A 494 -19.68 6.58 11.01
CA CYS A 494 -19.92 5.46 11.90
C CYS A 494 -19.55 4.13 11.23
N LYS A 495 -18.24 3.87 11.03
CA LYS A 495 -17.70 2.57 10.61
C LYS A 495 -16.32 2.31 11.23
N TYR A 496 -16.26 2.13 12.55
CA TYR A 496 -15.09 1.60 13.26
C TYR A 496 -15.48 1.02 14.64
N ARG A 497 -16.45 0.09 14.71
CA ARG A 497 -17.04 -0.32 16.01
C ARG A 497 -17.33 -1.80 16.27
N LYS A 498 -16.78 -2.76 15.52
CA LYS A 498 -17.08 -4.20 15.78
C LYS A 498 -15.87 -5.15 15.93
N GLY A 499 -14.66 -4.64 16.16
CA GLY A 499 -13.45 -5.47 16.34
C GLY A 499 -13.05 -5.81 17.80
N VAL A 500 -13.55 -5.10 18.81
CA VAL A 500 -12.95 -5.13 20.17
C VAL A 500 -13.81 -5.85 21.23
N LYS A 501 -15.01 -6.34 20.89
CA LYS A 501 -15.86 -7.10 21.84
C LYS A 501 -15.40 -8.53 22.16
N LYS A 502 -14.29 -9.03 21.58
CA LYS A 502 -13.89 -10.44 21.68
C LYS A 502 -12.80 -10.77 22.71
N LEU A 503 -12.28 -9.79 23.46
CA LEU A 503 -11.30 -10.03 24.55
C LEU A 503 -11.92 -10.10 25.96
N ARG A 504 -13.26 -10.14 26.08
CA ARG A 504 -13.95 -9.96 27.37
C ARG A 504 -14.59 -11.21 27.99
N ARG A 505 -14.24 -12.43 27.55
CA ARG A 505 -14.81 -13.67 28.10
C ARG A 505 -13.81 -14.71 28.63
N VAL A 506 -12.59 -14.30 28.96
CA VAL A 506 -11.68 -15.13 29.75
C VAL A 506 -11.07 -14.28 30.87
N ARG A 507 -11.82 -14.14 31.98
CA ARG A 507 -11.39 -13.81 33.36
C ARG A 507 -12.62 -13.38 34.16
N ALA A 508 -13.57 -14.31 34.34
CA ALA A 508 -14.48 -14.24 35.47
C ALA A 508 -13.66 -14.70 36.69
N GLY A 509 -13.22 -13.77 37.53
CA GLY A 509 -12.55 -14.12 38.79
C GLY A 509 -11.43 -13.21 39.33
N ALA A 510 -11.13 -12.05 38.74
CA ALA A 510 -10.13 -11.14 39.32
C ALA A 510 -10.66 -9.70 39.43
N LYS A 511 -10.77 -9.18 40.66
CA LYS A 511 -10.98 -7.75 40.95
C LYS A 511 -9.72 -7.00 40.50
N VAL A 512 -9.78 -6.33 39.34
CA VAL A 512 -8.68 -5.51 38.81
C VAL A 512 -9.02 -4.03 38.93
N ARG A 513 -8.03 -3.27 39.43
CA ARG A 513 -8.00 -1.82 39.66
C ARG A 513 -6.54 -1.40 39.25
N GLY A 514 -6.22 -0.78 38.08
CA GLY A 514 -4.98 0.01 37.59
C GLY A 514 -5.12 0.99 36.32
N THR A 515 -4.78 2.33 36.27
CA THR A 515 -4.98 3.33 35.12
C THR A 515 -3.79 4.22 34.67
N ASP A 516 -3.40 4.24 33.40
CA ASP A 516 -2.16 4.80 32.83
C ASP A 516 -2.13 5.03 31.28
N LEU A 517 -2.29 6.25 30.73
CA LEU A 517 -1.91 6.77 29.38
C LEU A 517 -0.43 6.49 28.97
N VAL A 518 -0.07 6.28 27.69
CA VAL A 518 1.28 6.12 27.08
C VAL A 518 1.15 6.62 25.65
N LEU A 519 2.06 7.41 25.07
CA LEU A 519 2.09 8.04 23.73
C LEU A 519 3.38 7.71 22.95
N THR A 520 3.34 6.96 21.84
CA THR A 520 4.49 6.69 20.96
C THR A 520 4.75 7.78 19.96
N ARG A 521 6.04 7.96 19.64
CA ARG A 521 6.51 9.00 18.74
C ARG A 521 5.99 10.36 19.19
N ALA A 522 5.97 10.55 20.50
CA ALA A 522 5.49 11.77 21.12
C ALA A 522 6.33 12.99 20.76
N GLU A 523 7.48 12.81 20.08
CA GLU A 523 8.18 13.91 19.40
C GLU A 523 7.27 14.73 18.48
N TYR A 524 6.26 14.14 17.82
CA TYR A 524 5.32 14.89 16.97
C TYR A 524 4.35 15.78 17.76
N LEU A 525 4.17 15.52 19.07
CA LEU A 525 3.44 16.45 19.94
C LEU A 525 4.25 17.74 20.17
N CYS A 526 5.58 17.73 19.96
CA CYS A 526 6.39 18.93 19.98
C CYS A 526 6.08 19.86 18.78
N ASP A 527 5.48 19.34 17.69
CA ASP A 527 5.12 20.11 16.49
C ASP A 527 3.67 20.61 16.51
N MET A 528 2.88 20.17 17.49
CA MET A 528 1.50 20.62 17.74
C MET A 528 1.48 22.01 18.42
N PRO A 529 0.30 22.67 18.48
CA PRO A 529 0.14 23.89 19.24
C PRO A 529 0.67 23.74 20.68
N PRO A 530 1.37 24.75 21.22
CA PRO A 530 2.19 24.62 22.43
C PRO A 530 1.42 24.21 23.70
N LEU A 531 0.10 24.42 23.73
CA LEU A 531 -0.77 24.08 24.86
C LEU A 531 -1.18 22.59 24.93
N VAL A 532 -1.01 21.83 23.84
CA VAL A 532 -1.46 20.43 23.76
C VAL A 532 -0.59 19.51 24.60
N LEU A 533 0.73 19.66 24.53
CA LEU A 533 1.66 18.81 25.29
C LEU A 533 1.46 18.97 26.82
N PRO A 534 1.40 20.19 27.39
CA PRO A 534 1.10 20.39 28.82
C PRO A 534 -0.26 19.83 29.24
N LEU A 535 -1.28 20.01 28.40
CA LEU A 535 -2.62 19.48 28.65
C LEU A 535 -2.58 17.95 28.79
N ILE A 536 -1.91 17.28 27.87
CA ILE A 536 -1.83 15.82 27.85
C ILE A 536 -0.96 15.29 29.00
N MET A 537 0.13 15.98 29.38
CA MET A 537 0.96 15.57 30.53
C MET A 537 0.22 15.68 31.88
N ARG A 538 -0.75 16.60 31.99
CA ARG A 538 -1.53 16.85 33.22
C ARG A 538 -2.97 16.35 33.13
N LEU A 539 -3.22 15.38 32.26
CA LEU A 539 -4.57 14.89 32.01
C LEU A 539 -5.19 14.27 33.28
N GLN A 540 -4.37 13.71 34.17
CA GLN A 540 -4.76 13.26 35.50
C GLN A 540 -5.41 14.39 36.32
N ASP A 541 -4.74 15.55 36.41
CA ASP A 541 -5.20 16.71 37.18
C ASP A 541 -6.52 17.26 36.61
N PHE A 542 -6.60 17.40 35.29
CA PHE A 542 -7.77 17.99 34.63
C PHE A 542 -8.99 17.07 34.65
N THR A 543 -8.81 15.76 34.63
CA THR A 543 -9.94 14.82 34.68
C THR A 543 -10.34 14.44 36.10
N SER A 544 -9.44 14.65 37.08
CA SER A 544 -9.56 14.12 38.44
C SER A 544 -9.76 12.60 38.48
N ALA A 545 -9.40 11.92 37.40
CA ALA A 545 -9.37 10.47 37.31
C ALA A 545 -7.94 10.02 37.61
N ASN A 546 -7.79 8.92 38.33
CA ASN A 546 -6.49 8.27 38.47
C ASN A 546 -6.12 7.74 37.07
N LEU A 547 -5.15 8.39 36.38
CA LEU A 547 -4.67 8.18 35.00
C LEU A 547 -3.19 8.62 34.89
N SER A 548 -2.24 7.74 34.56
CA SER A 548 -0.88 8.14 34.09
C SER A 548 -0.84 8.55 32.62
N VAL A 549 0.29 9.01 32.07
CA VAL A 549 0.56 9.35 30.65
C VAL A 549 2.04 9.08 30.31
N VAL A 550 2.39 8.05 29.54
CA VAL A 550 3.76 7.57 29.32
C VAL A 550 4.27 7.86 27.89
N PHE A 551 5.15 8.81 27.69
CA PHE A 551 5.61 9.17 26.35
C PHE A 551 6.76 8.26 25.87
N LEU A 552 6.59 7.47 24.80
CA LEU A 552 7.69 6.76 24.13
C LEU A 552 8.34 7.65 23.07
N ILE A 553 9.55 8.10 23.33
CA ILE A 553 10.28 9.09 22.51
C ILE A 553 11.58 8.48 21.98
N ARG A 554 11.94 8.81 20.73
CA ARG A 554 13.21 8.38 20.11
C ARG A 554 14.42 9.21 20.52
N THR A 555 14.26 10.52 20.54
CA THR A 555 15.30 11.53 20.82
C THR A 555 14.76 12.52 21.83
N SER A 556 15.53 12.88 22.87
CA SER A 556 15.06 13.82 23.88
C SER A 556 14.62 15.15 23.25
N CYS A 557 13.31 15.45 23.25
CA CYS A 557 12.80 16.76 22.83
C CYS A 557 12.91 17.71 24.03
N GLU A 558 13.60 18.84 23.86
CA GLU A 558 13.83 19.84 24.92
C GLU A 558 12.52 20.44 25.45
N LYS A 559 11.45 20.45 24.65
CA LYS A 559 10.12 20.89 25.09
C LYS A 559 9.53 20.02 26.22
N PHE A 560 9.97 18.76 26.36
CA PHE A 560 9.63 17.92 27.51
C PHE A 560 10.46 18.24 28.77
N LYS A 561 11.49 19.09 28.65
CA LYS A 561 12.41 19.50 29.71
C LYS A 561 12.23 20.96 30.16
N SER A 562 11.26 21.70 29.59
CA SER A 562 11.08 23.11 29.90
C SER A 562 10.69 23.31 31.38
N PRO A 563 11.46 24.09 32.19
CA PRO A 563 11.28 24.15 33.64
C PRO A 563 10.03 24.90 34.12
N HIS A 564 9.39 25.71 33.26
CA HIS A 564 8.40 26.70 33.69
C HIS A 564 6.94 26.21 33.71
N SER A 565 6.67 24.91 33.59
CA SER A 565 5.28 24.46 33.39
C SER A 565 4.88 23.09 33.98
N PHE A 566 5.75 22.34 34.67
CA PHE A 566 5.47 20.93 34.97
C PHE A 566 5.88 20.45 36.37
N PRO A 567 5.11 19.55 37.01
CA PRO A 567 5.67 18.58 37.95
C PRO A 567 6.50 17.54 37.17
N PHE A 568 7.68 17.19 37.69
CA PHE A 568 8.71 16.37 37.04
C PHE A 568 8.16 15.01 36.54
N PRO A 569 8.10 14.74 35.22
CA PRO A 569 7.70 13.43 34.71
C PRO A 569 8.79 12.39 34.98
N ILE A 570 8.39 11.15 35.29
CA ILE A 570 9.35 10.07 35.56
C ILE A 570 10.02 9.64 34.26
N GLN A 571 11.32 9.89 34.09
CA GLN A 571 12.04 9.53 32.88
C GLN A 571 12.73 8.17 33.01
N ILE A 572 12.47 7.27 32.06
CA ILE A 572 13.10 5.95 31.95
C ILE A 572 13.87 5.90 30.62
N SER A 573 15.10 5.41 30.66
CA SER A 573 15.94 5.26 29.47
C SER A 573 16.02 3.79 29.08
N PHE A 574 15.80 3.51 27.79
CA PHE A 574 15.98 2.19 27.19
C PHE A 574 17.27 2.21 26.36
N PRO A 575 18.36 1.61 26.86
CA PRO A 575 19.62 1.56 26.14
C PRO A 575 19.50 0.76 24.85
N GLN A 576 20.46 0.94 23.95
CA GLN A 576 20.60 0.07 22.79
C GLN A 576 21.15 -1.29 23.23
N TYR A 577 20.68 -2.37 22.59
CA TYR A 577 21.23 -3.70 22.83
C TYR A 577 22.72 -3.75 22.50
N SER A 578 23.51 -4.37 23.38
CA SER A 578 24.91 -4.70 23.13
C SER A 578 25.03 -5.78 22.05
N LYS A 579 26.26 -6.05 21.57
CA LYS A 579 26.48 -7.15 20.61
C LYS A 579 26.06 -8.49 21.23
N ASP A 580 26.40 -8.72 22.49
CA ASP A 580 26.10 -9.97 23.19
C ASP A 580 24.60 -10.13 23.44
N ASP A 581 23.92 -9.03 23.79
CA ASP A 581 22.46 -8.99 23.93
C ASP A 581 21.77 -9.36 22.60
N LEU A 582 22.27 -8.84 21.47
CA LEU A 582 21.71 -9.16 20.16
C LEU A 582 21.91 -10.63 19.80
N VAL A 583 23.07 -11.21 20.15
CA VAL A 583 23.30 -12.65 19.97
C VAL A 583 22.31 -13.45 20.82
N SER A 584 22.16 -13.13 22.11
CA SER A 584 21.26 -13.89 23.01
C SER A 584 19.80 -13.82 22.54
N ILE A 585 19.36 -12.67 22.04
CA ILE A 585 18.01 -12.47 21.50
C ILE A 585 17.82 -13.22 20.17
N LEU A 586 18.77 -13.13 19.23
CA LEU A 586 18.67 -13.78 17.92
C LEU A 586 18.81 -15.30 18.00
N MET A 587 19.49 -15.83 19.02
CA MET A 587 19.59 -17.27 19.29
C MET A 587 18.21 -17.91 19.53
N GLN A 588 17.21 -17.16 19.96
CA GLN A 588 15.85 -17.67 20.14
C GLN A 588 15.13 -17.98 18.83
N ASP A 589 15.64 -17.45 17.70
CA ASP A 589 15.17 -17.72 16.35
C ASP A 589 15.94 -18.88 15.67
N CYS A 590 16.72 -19.66 16.44
CA CYS A 590 17.46 -20.81 15.90
C CYS A 590 16.51 -21.86 15.26
N PRO A 591 16.75 -22.27 14.00
CA PRO A 591 15.94 -23.29 13.35
C PRO A 591 15.99 -24.66 14.07
N PRO A 592 14.88 -25.41 14.12
CA PRO A 592 14.87 -26.74 14.73
C PRO A 592 15.77 -27.70 13.92
N GLY A 593 16.64 -28.44 14.62
CA GLY A 593 17.57 -29.39 14.02
C GLY A 593 19.01 -28.87 13.80
N VAL A 594 19.26 -27.58 14.04
CA VAL A 594 20.61 -26.98 13.98
C VAL A 594 21.25 -26.96 15.37
N GLU A 595 22.53 -27.29 15.46
CA GLU A 595 23.29 -27.17 16.70
C GLU A 595 23.38 -25.70 17.14
N GLN A 596 23.05 -25.43 18.42
CA GLN A 596 23.04 -24.06 18.94
C GLN A 596 24.41 -23.38 18.84
N HIS A 597 25.50 -24.13 19.03
CA HIS A 597 26.85 -23.58 18.92
C HIS A 597 27.15 -23.12 17.48
N PHE A 598 26.73 -23.91 16.48
CA PHE A 598 26.89 -23.59 15.07
C PHE A 598 26.13 -22.30 14.68
N TYR A 599 24.88 -22.17 15.12
CA TYR A 599 24.09 -20.97 14.88
C TYR A 599 24.64 -19.73 15.61
N LYS A 600 25.15 -19.89 16.83
CA LYS A 600 25.81 -18.81 17.58
C LYS A 600 27.04 -18.29 16.83
N ASN A 601 27.84 -19.19 16.26
CA ASN A 601 29.01 -18.82 15.46
C ASN A 601 28.60 -18.02 14.22
N PHE A 602 27.55 -18.46 13.50
CA PHE A 602 26.97 -17.69 12.40
C PHE A 602 26.55 -16.27 12.81
N LEU A 603 25.82 -16.14 13.92
CA LEU A 603 25.35 -14.83 14.41
C LEU A 603 26.53 -13.91 14.77
N ASN A 604 27.59 -14.45 15.38
CA ASN A 604 28.80 -13.68 15.67
C ASN A 604 29.49 -13.15 14.41
N LEU A 605 29.55 -13.98 13.35
CA LEU A 605 30.09 -13.60 12.04
C LEU A 605 29.21 -12.53 11.39
N LEU A 606 27.88 -12.73 11.37
CA LEU A 606 26.94 -11.76 10.82
C LEU A 606 27.05 -10.41 11.54
N LEU A 607 27.02 -10.41 12.87
CA LEU A 607 27.13 -9.18 13.65
C LEU A 607 28.51 -8.53 13.50
N SER A 608 29.59 -9.26 13.24
CA SER A 608 30.90 -8.64 12.96
C SER A 608 30.88 -7.73 11.73
N VAL A 609 30.08 -8.07 10.71
CA VAL A 609 29.94 -7.28 9.47
C VAL A 609 28.91 -6.17 9.64
N PHE A 610 27.73 -6.50 10.18
CA PHE A 610 26.58 -5.59 10.15
C PHE A 610 26.49 -4.67 11.36
N TYR A 611 27.01 -5.03 12.53
CA TYR A 611 26.86 -4.24 13.76
C TYR A 611 27.43 -2.81 13.68
N PRO A 612 28.54 -2.53 12.97
CA PRO A 612 29.02 -1.17 12.78
C PRO A 612 28.05 -0.26 12.00
N ALA A 613 27.29 -0.83 11.06
CA ALA A 613 26.39 -0.06 10.19
C ALA A 613 24.91 -0.12 10.63
N CYS A 614 24.47 -1.23 11.23
CA CYS A 614 23.10 -1.50 11.61
C CYS A 614 23.02 -2.16 12.99
N ARG A 615 22.32 -1.50 13.90
CA ARG A 615 22.02 -2.02 15.25
C ARG A 615 20.51 -2.24 15.45
N ASN A 616 19.76 -2.29 14.35
CA ASN A 616 18.32 -2.52 14.38
C ASN A 616 18.04 -4.02 14.44
N LEU A 617 17.52 -4.49 15.57
CA LEU A 617 17.21 -5.91 15.79
C LEU A 617 16.33 -6.53 14.69
N SER A 618 15.30 -5.81 14.22
CA SER A 618 14.38 -6.35 13.20
C SER A 618 15.08 -6.57 11.86
N GLU A 619 15.95 -5.64 11.46
CA GLU A 619 16.74 -5.74 10.23
C GLU A 619 17.82 -6.83 10.35
N LEU A 620 18.48 -6.93 11.52
CA LEU A 620 19.46 -7.98 11.79
C LEU A 620 18.82 -9.38 11.80
N ARG A 621 17.62 -9.51 12.36
CA ARG A 621 16.83 -10.76 12.33
C ARG A 621 16.46 -11.15 10.90
N PHE A 622 16.05 -10.18 10.08
CA PHE A 622 15.77 -10.39 8.66
C PHE A 622 17.03 -10.83 7.88
N LEU A 623 18.15 -10.14 8.08
CA LEU A 623 19.44 -10.49 7.48
C LEU A 623 19.93 -11.87 7.91
N ALA A 624 19.75 -12.25 9.18
CA ALA A 624 20.12 -13.57 9.68
C ALA A 624 19.30 -14.66 8.98
N ARG A 625 17.98 -14.51 8.89
CA ARG A 625 17.09 -15.49 8.24
C ARG A 625 17.41 -15.70 6.77
N ASN A 626 17.79 -14.65 6.03
CA ASN A 626 18.03 -14.73 4.58
C ASN A 626 19.43 -15.24 4.21
N ASN A 627 20.42 -15.07 5.09
CA ASN A 627 21.81 -15.47 4.80
C ASN A 627 22.19 -16.79 5.47
N PHE A 628 21.39 -17.29 6.43
CA PHE A 628 21.69 -18.56 7.10
C PHE A 628 21.66 -19.77 6.15
N SER A 629 20.76 -19.77 5.16
CA SER A 629 20.67 -20.86 4.17
C SER A 629 21.97 -21.09 3.40
N LYS A 630 22.67 -20.01 3.05
CA LYS A 630 23.96 -20.09 2.34
C LYS A 630 25.15 -20.35 3.27
N TYR A 631 25.01 -20.03 4.57
CA TYR A 631 26.01 -20.39 5.58
C TYR A 631 26.11 -21.91 5.76
N GLN A 632 24.97 -22.59 5.80
CA GLN A 632 24.90 -24.04 6.04
C GLN A 632 25.20 -24.88 4.79
N GLU A 633 25.08 -24.33 3.59
CA GLU A 633 25.29 -25.04 2.32
C GLU A 633 26.60 -25.85 2.24
N PRO A 634 27.81 -25.32 2.54
CA PRO A 634 29.05 -26.11 2.49
C PRO A 634 29.12 -27.21 3.55
N VAL A 635 28.36 -27.09 4.65
CA VAL A 635 28.27 -28.14 5.69
C VAL A 635 27.31 -29.23 5.24
N VAL A 636 26.19 -28.86 4.61
CA VAL A 636 25.21 -29.80 4.05
C VAL A 636 25.78 -30.54 2.85
N ALA A 637 26.61 -29.89 2.03
CA ALA A 637 27.32 -30.51 0.92
C ALA A 637 28.46 -31.46 1.35
N GLY A 638 28.88 -31.40 2.62
CA GLY A 638 29.97 -32.22 3.17
C GLY A 638 31.38 -31.69 2.89
N ASP A 639 31.51 -30.50 2.27
CA ASP A 639 32.80 -29.90 1.90
C ASP A 639 33.59 -29.37 3.10
N VAL A 640 32.88 -28.93 4.15
CA VAL A 640 33.47 -28.27 5.33
C VAL A 640 32.79 -28.78 6.60
N SER A 641 33.61 -29.13 7.61
CA SER A 641 33.10 -29.48 8.94
C SER A 641 32.45 -28.27 9.62
N ALA A 642 31.37 -28.49 10.39
CA ALA A 642 30.65 -27.45 11.13
C ALA A 642 31.54 -26.63 12.10
N ASN A 643 32.69 -27.19 12.52
CA ASN A 643 33.64 -26.54 13.43
C ASN A 643 34.70 -25.68 12.71
N ASP A 644 34.83 -25.75 11.38
CA ASP A 644 35.83 -24.97 10.64
C ASP A 644 35.34 -23.56 10.30
N LEU A 645 35.42 -22.67 11.29
CA LEU A 645 34.97 -21.27 11.21
C LEU A 645 35.65 -20.47 10.10
N ARG A 646 36.91 -20.79 9.75
CA ARG A 646 37.68 -19.99 8.79
C ARG A 646 37.21 -20.23 7.36
N ARG A 647 36.97 -21.50 7.00
CA ARG A 647 36.45 -21.85 5.67
C ARG A 647 35.02 -21.36 5.48
N LEU A 648 34.18 -21.50 6.51
CA LEU A 648 32.80 -21.01 6.50
C LEU A 648 32.74 -19.48 6.37
N TRP A 649 33.62 -18.76 7.07
CA TRP A 649 33.73 -17.31 6.92
C TRP A 649 34.09 -16.89 5.50
N ARG A 650 35.12 -17.52 4.89
CA ARG A 650 35.55 -17.21 3.52
C ARG A 650 34.43 -17.46 2.49
N HIS A 651 33.59 -18.46 2.73
CA HIS A 651 32.45 -18.76 1.87
C HIS A 651 31.36 -17.68 1.97
N ILE A 652 30.99 -17.26 3.18
CA ILE A 652 29.86 -16.35 3.37
C ILE A 652 30.21 -14.86 3.30
N GLU A 653 31.46 -14.47 3.59
CA GLU A 653 31.89 -13.06 3.65
C GLU A 653 31.53 -12.26 2.37
N PRO A 654 31.77 -12.75 1.14
CA PRO A 654 31.41 -12.03 -0.07
C PRO A 654 29.90 -11.79 -0.17
N GLN A 655 29.08 -12.74 0.27
CA GLN A 655 27.63 -12.62 0.26
C GLN A 655 27.13 -11.61 1.29
N LEU A 656 27.71 -11.59 2.51
CA LEU A 656 27.34 -10.59 3.52
C LEU A 656 27.67 -9.17 3.04
N LYS A 657 28.83 -8.98 2.39
CA LYS A 657 29.19 -7.70 1.78
C LYS A 657 28.21 -7.29 0.66
N ARG A 658 27.76 -8.23 -0.18
CA ARG A 658 26.72 -7.97 -1.19
C ARG A 658 25.39 -7.61 -0.55
N ALA A 659 24.94 -8.37 0.46
CA ALA A 659 23.70 -8.11 1.18
C ALA A 659 23.71 -6.72 1.87
N MET A 660 24.87 -6.26 2.33
CA MET A 660 25.03 -4.91 2.87
C MET A 660 24.82 -3.81 1.84
N GLN A 661 25.19 -4.03 0.57
CA GLN A 661 25.07 -3.03 -0.49
C GLN A 661 23.69 -3.00 -1.13
N SER A 662 23.02 -4.14 -1.28
CA SER A 662 21.74 -4.23 -2.01
C SER A 662 20.53 -4.47 -1.12
N LEU A 663 20.61 -5.45 -0.20
CA LEU A 663 19.48 -5.90 0.60
C LEU A 663 19.22 -4.96 1.78
N PHE A 664 20.27 -4.47 2.43
CA PHE A 664 20.15 -3.47 3.50
C PHE A 664 19.63 -2.12 2.97
N LEU A 665 20.06 -1.70 1.78
CA LEU A 665 19.54 -0.50 1.12
C LEU A 665 18.16 -0.72 0.46
N ARG A 666 17.65 -1.97 0.47
CA ARG A 666 16.39 -2.40 -0.15
C ARG A 666 16.31 -2.07 -1.66
N GLU A 667 17.43 -2.06 -2.36
CA GLU A 667 17.47 -1.92 -3.83
C GLU A 667 16.79 -3.11 -4.52
N VAL A 668 16.74 -4.25 -3.82
CA VAL A 668 16.19 -5.53 -4.27
C VAL A 668 15.21 -6.04 -3.21
N SER A 669 14.01 -6.46 -3.63
CA SER A 669 13.04 -7.10 -2.73
C SER A 669 13.53 -8.47 -2.23
N SER A 670 13.01 -8.96 -1.10
CA SER A 670 13.38 -10.28 -0.55
C SER A 670 13.21 -11.42 -1.56
N ALA A 671 12.10 -11.44 -2.30
CA ALA A 671 11.82 -12.45 -3.32
C ALA A 671 12.75 -12.36 -4.54
N GLN A 672 13.19 -11.15 -4.91
CA GLN A 672 14.19 -10.97 -5.97
C GLN A 672 15.59 -11.35 -5.50
N TRP A 673 15.90 -11.14 -4.21
CA TRP A 673 17.19 -11.54 -3.62
C TRP A 673 17.37 -13.05 -3.63
N GLU A 674 16.33 -13.82 -3.28
CA GLU A 674 16.33 -15.28 -3.36
C GLU A 674 16.57 -15.76 -4.80
N LYS A 675 15.88 -15.17 -5.79
CA LYS A 675 16.09 -15.47 -7.22
C LYS A 675 17.48 -15.07 -7.73
N LEU A 676 18.05 -13.97 -7.24
CA LEU A 676 19.41 -13.54 -7.57
C LEU A 676 20.49 -14.46 -6.99
N GLN A 677 20.18 -15.15 -5.87
CA GLN A 677 21.06 -16.18 -5.32
C GLN A 677 21.09 -17.43 -6.22
N GLU A 678 19.97 -17.78 -6.84
CA GLU A 678 19.87 -18.90 -7.78
C GLU A 678 20.50 -18.58 -9.14
N ALA A 679 20.35 -17.35 -9.64
CA ALA A 679 20.77 -16.98 -11.00
C ALA A 679 22.21 -16.44 -11.12
N GLY A 680 22.94 -16.25 -10.02
CA GLY A 680 24.38 -15.89 -10.02
C GLY A 680 24.77 -14.52 -10.63
N ALA A 681 23.83 -13.75 -11.18
CA ALA A 681 24.11 -12.49 -11.88
C ALA A 681 23.34 -11.31 -11.28
N VAL A 682 24.08 -10.27 -10.87
CA VAL A 682 23.50 -8.98 -10.49
C VAL A 682 23.67 -8.02 -11.66
N SER A 683 22.58 -7.69 -12.36
CA SER A 683 22.52 -6.38 -13.00
C SER A 683 22.14 -5.37 -11.91
N SER A 684 23.11 -4.62 -11.42
CA SER A 684 22.85 -3.25 -10.98
C SER A 684 21.95 -2.64 -12.05
N ARG A 685 20.75 -2.19 -11.71
CA ARG A 685 19.86 -1.54 -12.67
C ARG A 685 20.62 -0.31 -13.18
N ARG A 686 21.25 -0.42 -14.35
CA ARG A 686 21.68 0.75 -15.11
C ARG A 686 20.42 1.57 -15.31
N LEU A 687 20.39 2.79 -14.78
CA LEU A 687 19.31 3.76 -15.00
C LEU A 687 19.30 4.09 -16.50
N HIS A 688 18.67 3.27 -17.32
CA HIS A 688 18.38 3.59 -18.70
C HIS A 688 17.11 4.44 -18.71
N LEU A 689 17.30 5.74 -18.66
CA LEU A 689 16.22 6.70 -18.84
C LEU A 689 16.10 7.00 -20.34
N GLU A 690 15.10 6.40 -21.00
CA GLU A 690 14.78 6.72 -22.38
C GLU A 690 13.99 8.02 -22.44
N LEU A 691 14.55 9.02 -23.12
CA LEU A 691 13.95 10.35 -23.27
C LEU A 691 13.94 10.76 -24.75
N PRO A 692 12.97 11.60 -25.16
CA PRO A 692 13.00 12.22 -26.49
C PRO A 692 14.29 13.01 -26.72
N LEU A 693 14.72 13.10 -27.98
CA LEU A 693 15.99 13.73 -28.37
C LEU A 693 16.14 15.16 -27.82
N TYR A 694 15.16 16.04 -28.07
CA TYR A 694 15.19 17.42 -27.56
C TYR A 694 15.17 17.47 -26.03
N SER A 695 14.49 16.54 -25.36
CA SER A 695 14.49 16.46 -23.91
C SER A 695 15.86 16.06 -23.35
N LYS A 696 16.63 15.20 -24.06
CA LYS A 696 18.02 14.89 -23.71
C LYS A 696 18.92 16.14 -23.82
N TYR A 697 18.84 16.88 -24.93
CA TYR A 697 19.62 18.11 -25.10
C TYR A 697 19.21 19.20 -24.11
N LEU A 698 17.91 19.37 -23.81
CA LEU A 698 17.44 20.30 -22.78
C LEU A 698 18.01 19.97 -21.40
N LEU A 699 18.09 18.68 -21.06
CA LEU A 699 18.68 18.23 -19.79
C LEU A 699 20.19 18.45 -19.73
N LEU A 700 20.91 18.20 -20.82
CA LEU A 700 22.35 18.50 -20.92
C LEU A 700 22.61 20.01 -20.83
N ALA A 701 21.82 20.83 -21.52
CA ALA A 701 21.87 22.28 -21.44
C ALA A 701 21.58 22.77 -20.01
N ALA A 702 20.58 22.21 -19.33
CA ALA A 702 20.27 22.51 -17.94
C ALA A 702 21.39 22.11 -16.99
N TYR A 703 22.03 20.97 -17.21
CA TYR A 703 23.20 20.53 -16.44
C TYR A 703 24.36 21.52 -16.61
N LEU A 704 24.69 21.89 -17.85
CA LEU A 704 25.73 22.90 -18.13
C LEU A 704 25.37 24.26 -17.50
N ALA A 705 24.13 24.71 -17.60
CA ALA A 705 23.67 25.96 -16.99
C ALA A 705 23.82 25.93 -15.45
N SER A 706 23.57 24.81 -14.80
CA SER A 706 23.68 24.68 -13.33
C SER A 706 25.12 24.57 -12.82
N TYR A 707 26.01 23.91 -13.55
CA TYR A 707 27.38 23.63 -13.08
C TYR A 707 28.44 24.60 -13.62
N ASN A 708 28.17 25.27 -14.75
CA ASN A 708 29.04 26.34 -15.27
C ASN A 708 28.64 27.71 -14.72
N PRO A 709 29.61 28.56 -14.31
CA PRO A 709 29.33 29.96 -14.00
C PRO A 709 28.83 30.73 -15.23
N SER A 710 27.82 31.58 -15.09
CA SER A 710 27.26 32.38 -16.20
C SER A 710 28.29 33.27 -16.93
N LYS A 711 29.37 33.67 -16.24
CA LYS A 711 30.48 34.42 -16.84
C LYS A 711 31.23 33.63 -17.92
N THR A 712 31.17 32.31 -17.88
CA THR A 712 31.87 31.40 -18.80
C THR A 712 31.03 31.03 -20.02
N ASP A 713 29.72 31.33 -20.00
CA ASP A 713 28.79 30.96 -21.08
C ASP A 713 29.16 31.59 -22.41
N LYS A 714 29.81 32.77 -22.39
CA LYS A 714 30.44 33.30 -23.60
C LYS A 714 31.43 32.26 -24.08
N ARG A 715 32.61 32.11 -23.45
CA ARG A 715 33.70 31.19 -23.85
C ARG A 715 33.29 29.82 -24.44
N PHE A 716 32.24 29.19 -23.91
CA PHE A 716 31.81 27.85 -24.32
C PHE A 716 30.75 27.80 -25.42
N PHE A 717 29.90 28.83 -25.58
CA PHE A 717 28.67 28.72 -26.38
C PHE A 717 28.49 29.74 -27.51
N MET A 718 29.45 30.64 -27.79
CA MET A 718 29.38 31.50 -29.00
C MET A 718 30.54 31.21 -29.97
N LYS A 719 30.31 31.31 -31.27
CA LYS A 719 31.36 30.98 -32.26
C LYS A 719 32.46 32.04 -32.38
N HIS A 720 32.18 33.29 -31.98
CA HIS A 720 33.14 34.41 -31.99
C HIS A 720 33.28 35.01 -30.60
N HIS A 721 34.30 34.55 -29.87
CA HIS A 721 34.75 35.20 -28.64
C HIS A 721 35.93 36.08 -28.97
N GLY A 722 35.75 37.40 -28.92
CA GLY A 722 36.88 38.32 -29.06
C GLY A 722 38.02 38.00 -28.09
N LYS A 723 39.25 38.43 -28.42
CA LYS A 723 40.45 38.24 -27.58
C LYS A 723 40.19 38.77 -26.17
N GLN A 724 40.30 37.93 -25.15
CA GLN A 724 40.18 38.37 -23.76
C GLN A 724 41.32 39.33 -23.40
N ARG A 725 40.98 40.48 -22.79
CA ARG A 725 41.95 41.28 -22.03
C ARG A 725 42.46 40.43 -20.86
N LYS A 726 43.77 40.15 -20.85
CA LYS A 726 44.46 39.49 -19.72
C LYS A 726 44.35 40.40 -18.48
N MET A 727 43.38 40.13 -17.61
CA MET A 727 43.41 40.65 -16.25
C MET A 727 44.42 39.84 -15.43
N LEU A 728 45.26 40.55 -14.66
CA LEU A 728 46.26 39.99 -13.75
C LEU A 728 45.68 38.85 -12.89
N LYS A 729 46.45 37.77 -12.77
CA LYS A 729 46.19 36.62 -11.90
C LYS A 729 45.87 37.09 -10.48
N SER A 730 44.60 37.12 -10.08
CA SER A 730 44.26 37.06 -8.66
C SER A 730 44.29 35.60 -8.22
N THR A 731 45.25 35.33 -7.32
CA THR A 731 45.34 34.22 -6.37
C THR A 731 44.39 33.04 -6.60
N LYS A 732 44.98 31.88 -6.93
CA LYS A 732 44.39 30.55 -6.79
C LYS A 732 43.91 30.36 -5.34
N LYS A 733 42.71 30.83 -5.00
CA LYS A 733 41.87 30.11 -4.04
C LYS A 733 41.45 28.86 -4.78
N GLU A 734 41.81 27.68 -4.26
CA GLU A 734 41.13 26.43 -4.59
C GLU A 734 39.64 26.65 -4.38
N LYS A 735 38.95 27.07 -5.44
CA LYS A 735 37.50 27.17 -5.43
C LYS A 735 37.05 25.72 -5.34
N ALA A 736 36.45 25.35 -4.22
CA ALA A 736 35.83 24.05 -4.04
C ALA A 736 35.10 23.67 -5.33
N LYS A 737 35.44 22.48 -5.85
CA LYS A 737 34.90 21.92 -7.10
C LYS A 737 33.42 22.23 -7.18
N SER A 738 32.95 22.84 -8.27
CA SER A 738 31.56 23.33 -8.34
C SER A 738 30.55 22.21 -8.13
N HIS A 739 30.95 20.97 -8.45
CA HIS A 739 30.19 19.75 -8.16
C HIS A 739 29.96 19.46 -6.66
N LEU A 740 30.85 19.88 -5.77
CA LEU A 740 30.71 19.69 -4.31
C LEU A 740 29.76 20.70 -3.67
N ILE A 741 29.65 21.90 -4.24
CA ILE A 741 28.74 22.97 -3.76
C ILE A 741 27.29 22.67 -4.19
N GLY A 742 27.12 21.90 -5.27
CA GLY A 742 25.83 21.51 -5.83
C GLY A 742 25.34 22.44 -6.96
N PRO A 743 24.19 22.13 -7.58
CA PRO A 743 23.75 22.80 -8.79
C PRO A 743 23.27 24.24 -8.50
N LYS A 744 23.69 25.20 -9.34
CA LYS A 744 23.29 26.61 -9.24
C LYS A 744 22.00 26.88 -10.00
N PRO A 745 21.17 27.84 -9.55
CA PRO A 745 19.97 28.24 -10.28
C PRO A 745 20.34 28.99 -11.57
N PHE A 746 19.53 28.80 -12.62
CA PHE A 746 19.65 29.47 -13.92
C PHE A 746 18.27 29.93 -14.41
N THR A 747 18.23 30.93 -15.30
CA THR A 747 17.00 31.44 -15.91
C THR A 747 16.60 30.60 -17.13
N LEU A 748 15.32 30.62 -17.48
CA LEU A 748 14.83 29.99 -18.71
C LEU A 748 15.58 30.46 -19.96
N ASP A 749 15.84 31.76 -20.08
CA ASP A 749 16.54 32.31 -21.25
C ASP A 749 17.95 31.74 -21.38
N ARG A 750 18.65 31.56 -20.26
CA ARG A 750 19.97 30.95 -20.22
C ARG A 750 19.92 29.48 -20.62
N LEU A 751 18.89 28.74 -20.20
CA LEU A 751 18.67 27.36 -20.62
C LEU A 751 18.47 27.27 -22.14
N LEU A 752 17.56 28.06 -22.68
CA LEU A 752 17.23 28.05 -24.10
C LEU A 752 18.42 28.50 -24.96
N ALA A 753 19.18 29.52 -24.51
CA ALA A 753 20.38 29.97 -25.21
C ALA A 753 21.46 28.87 -25.28
N ILE A 754 21.68 28.13 -24.19
CA ILE A 754 22.62 26.99 -24.20
C ILE A 754 22.06 25.86 -25.06
N PHE A 755 20.77 25.54 -24.96
CA PHE A 755 20.11 24.52 -25.76
C PHE A 755 20.26 24.77 -27.26
N TYR A 756 19.97 25.99 -27.73
CA TYR A 756 20.13 26.36 -29.15
C TYR A 756 21.59 26.46 -29.60
N SER A 757 22.55 26.54 -28.67
CA SER A 757 23.99 26.56 -28.99
C SER A 757 24.57 25.15 -29.16
N ILE A 758 24.09 24.19 -28.37
CA ILE A 758 24.60 22.80 -28.39
C ILE A 758 23.90 21.90 -29.40
N ILE A 759 22.77 22.32 -29.96
CA ILE A 759 22.04 21.58 -30.97
C ILE A 759 22.49 22.02 -32.37
N ASP A 760 22.89 21.06 -33.20
CA ASP A 760 23.39 21.36 -34.55
C ASP A 760 22.26 21.75 -35.53
N GLU A 761 21.02 21.36 -35.22
CA GLU A 761 19.84 21.66 -36.02
C GLU A 761 19.21 23.02 -35.70
N LYS A 762 18.72 23.72 -36.74
CA LYS A 762 17.97 24.97 -36.57
C LYS A 762 16.56 24.67 -36.04
N VAL A 763 16.42 24.65 -34.72
CA VAL A 763 15.14 24.43 -34.05
C VAL A 763 14.37 25.75 -33.90
N ILE A 764 13.11 25.77 -34.34
CA ILE A 764 12.21 26.91 -34.18
C ILE A 764 11.66 26.93 -32.74
N PRO A 765 11.67 28.07 -32.03
CA PRO A 765 11.02 28.20 -30.74
C PRO A 765 9.53 27.87 -30.84
N SER A 766 9.12 26.75 -30.26
CA SER A 766 7.73 26.25 -30.28
C SER A 766 7.21 26.04 -28.87
N SER A 767 5.89 26.07 -28.71
CA SER A 767 5.21 25.73 -27.45
C SER A 767 5.58 24.33 -26.96
N ASN A 768 5.89 23.41 -27.87
CA ASN A 768 6.30 22.04 -27.53
C ASN A 768 7.61 21.98 -26.73
N ILE A 769 8.59 22.84 -27.03
CA ILE A 769 9.87 22.89 -26.29
C ILE A 769 9.62 23.39 -24.86
N MET A 770 8.73 24.38 -24.72
CA MET A 770 8.31 24.90 -23.42
C MET A 770 7.53 23.84 -22.61
N CYS A 771 6.63 23.09 -23.25
CA CYS A 771 5.95 21.95 -22.64
C CYS A 771 6.93 20.85 -22.21
N GLN A 772 8.00 20.60 -22.97
CA GLN A 772 9.04 19.64 -22.58
C GLN A 772 9.81 20.10 -21.34
N VAL A 773 10.19 21.38 -21.23
CA VAL A 773 10.83 21.92 -20.02
C VAL A 773 9.92 21.74 -18.80
N THR A 774 8.63 22.04 -18.92
CA THR A 774 7.66 21.80 -17.84
C THR A 774 7.53 20.32 -17.50
N SER A 775 7.50 19.44 -18.51
CA SER A 775 7.44 17.99 -18.31
C SER A 775 8.67 17.47 -17.56
N LEU A 776 9.87 17.99 -17.88
CA LEU A 776 11.11 17.64 -17.18
C LEU A 776 11.11 18.10 -15.71
N VAL A 777 10.39 19.18 -15.39
CA VAL A 777 10.16 19.62 -14.01
C VAL A 777 9.19 18.68 -13.30
N THR A 778 8.07 18.32 -13.94
CA THR A 778 7.10 17.35 -13.39
C THR A 778 7.73 15.98 -13.13
N LEU A 779 8.66 15.55 -13.99
CA LEU A 779 9.43 14.31 -13.84
C LEU A 779 10.52 14.38 -12.75
N GLY A 780 10.72 15.54 -12.12
CA GLY A 780 11.74 15.71 -11.07
C GLY A 780 13.19 15.70 -11.59
N LEU A 781 13.41 15.85 -12.90
CA LEU A 781 14.76 15.96 -13.47
C LEU A 781 15.28 17.40 -13.37
N LEU A 782 14.36 18.36 -13.38
CA LEU A 782 14.58 19.78 -13.09
C LEU A 782 13.73 20.21 -11.90
N ALA A 783 14.20 21.18 -11.11
CA ALA A 783 13.43 21.81 -10.05
C ALA A 783 13.22 23.29 -10.36
N ARG A 784 12.00 23.79 -10.12
CA ARG A 784 11.71 25.23 -10.12
C ARG A 784 11.94 25.78 -8.71
N MET A 785 12.75 26.83 -8.59
CA MET A 785 13.20 27.37 -7.30
C MET A 785 12.09 28.05 -6.49
N ARG A 786 11.14 28.72 -7.16
CA ARG A 786 10.01 29.42 -6.54
C ARG A 786 8.76 29.26 -7.40
N THR A 787 7.64 28.95 -6.75
CA THR A 787 6.30 28.89 -7.36
C THR A 787 5.71 30.27 -7.64
N GLU A 788 6.19 31.30 -6.94
CA GLU A 788 5.70 32.70 -7.01
C GLU A 788 6.50 33.59 -7.98
N ASP A 789 7.56 33.08 -8.61
CA ASP A 789 8.31 33.89 -9.60
C ASP A 789 7.38 34.20 -10.79
N PRO A 790 7.32 35.47 -11.24
CA PRO A 790 6.48 35.87 -12.35
C PRO A 790 6.81 35.04 -13.59
N ILE A 791 5.79 34.76 -14.42
CA ILE A 791 5.90 34.00 -15.70
C ILE A 791 7.05 34.54 -16.56
N ASN A 792 7.40 35.82 -16.39
CA ASN A 792 8.42 36.54 -17.15
C ASN A 792 9.87 36.06 -16.92
N ALA A 793 10.21 35.38 -15.82
CA ALA A 793 11.59 34.94 -15.57
C ALA A 793 11.74 33.77 -14.57
N PRO A 794 11.22 32.56 -14.88
CA PRO A 794 11.34 31.43 -13.97
C PRO A 794 12.80 30.98 -13.82
N LYS A 795 13.19 30.67 -12.56
CA LYS A 795 14.49 30.10 -12.23
C LYS A 795 14.39 28.60 -12.00
N TYR A 796 15.25 27.86 -12.70
CA TYR A 796 15.35 26.42 -12.64
C TYR A 796 16.69 25.96 -12.06
N LYS A 797 16.74 24.71 -11.63
CA LYS A 797 17.94 24.02 -11.16
C LYS A 797 17.93 22.58 -11.69
N CYS A 798 19.07 22.09 -12.16
CA CYS A 798 19.21 20.71 -12.63
C CYS A 798 19.44 19.76 -11.45
N LEU A 799 18.70 18.64 -11.39
CA LEU A 799 18.84 17.61 -10.35
C LEU A 799 19.61 16.37 -10.82
N LEU A 800 20.08 16.36 -12.07
CA LEU A 800 20.81 15.23 -12.62
C LEU A 800 22.18 15.04 -11.96
N SER A 801 22.52 13.78 -11.68
CA SER A 801 23.89 13.41 -11.30
C SER A 801 24.83 13.47 -12.50
N PHE A 802 26.12 13.68 -12.23
CA PHE A 802 27.15 13.70 -13.28
C PHE A 802 27.21 12.39 -14.09
N GLN A 803 27.02 11.25 -13.42
CA GLN A 803 27.04 9.94 -14.08
C GLN A 803 25.89 9.79 -15.09
N LEU A 804 24.68 10.22 -14.69
CA LEU A 804 23.52 10.18 -15.57
C LEU A 804 23.63 11.18 -16.72
N ALA A 805 24.15 12.38 -16.47
CA ALA A 805 24.43 13.36 -17.52
C ALA A 805 25.44 12.82 -18.56
N LYS A 806 26.50 12.15 -18.11
CA LYS A 806 27.49 11.49 -18.99
C LYS A 806 26.87 10.34 -19.79
N GLN A 807 25.97 9.57 -19.20
CA GLN A 807 25.25 8.51 -19.89
C GLN A 807 24.33 9.09 -20.98
N ILE A 808 23.55 10.13 -20.67
CA ILE A 808 22.69 10.81 -21.65
C ILE A 808 23.54 11.37 -22.80
N ALA A 809 24.65 12.05 -22.47
CA ALA A 809 25.57 12.63 -23.45
C ALA A 809 26.11 11.58 -24.43
N ARG A 810 26.49 10.38 -23.94
CA ARG A 810 26.90 9.26 -24.78
C ARG A 810 25.81 8.78 -25.75
N THR A 811 24.53 8.81 -25.34
CA THR A 811 23.43 8.38 -26.21
C THR A 811 23.10 9.34 -27.35
N VAL A 812 23.57 10.59 -27.26
CA VAL A 812 23.40 11.63 -28.30
C VAL A 812 24.75 12.04 -28.90
N GLU A 813 25.80 11.26 -28.63
CA GLU A 813 27.17 11.49 -29.11
C GLU A 813 27.72 12.90 -28.79
N PHE A 814 27.27 13.49 -27.69
CA PHE A 814 27.69 14.82 -27.23
C PHE A 814 28.87 14.73 -26.27
N ASP A 815 29.97 15.44 -26.56
CA ASP A 815 31.12 15.51 -25.65
C ASP A 815 30.89 16.48 -24.49
N LEU A 816 30.25 16.00 -23.42
CA LEU A 816 29.93 16.82 -22.26
C LEU A 816 31.16 17.42 -21.54
N LEU A 817 32.32 16.76 -21.59
CA LEU A 817 33.48 17.14 -20.79
C LEU A 817 34.15 18.42 -21.30
N SER A 818 34.18 18.64 -22.62
CA SER A 818 34.73 19.85 -23.23
C SER A 818 33.92 21.11 -22.94
N TYR A 819 32.67 20.97 -22.48
CA TYR A 819 31.80 22.09 -22.14
C TYR A 819 31.74 22.39 -20.64
N LEU A 820 32.41 21.62 -19.77
CA LEU A 820 32.39 21.84 -18.32
C LEU A 820 33.60 22.65 -17.84
N TYR A 821 33.33 23.75 -17.15
CA TYR A 821 34.37 24.68 -16.66
C TYR A 821 35.43 24.04 -15.73
N GLU A 822 35.09 22.94 -15.04
CA GLU A 822 36.03 22.27 -14.13
C GLU A 822 37.08 21.42 -14.87
N PHE A 823 36.77 21.00 -16.10
CA PHE A 823 37.61 20.08 -16.89
C PHE A 823 38.38 20.80 -18.01
N VAL A 824 38.24 22.14 -18.13
CA VAL A 824 38.79 23.00 -19.21
C VAL A 824 39.34 24.32 -18.67
#